data_AF-A0A8X8YU02-F1
#
_entry.id   AF-A0A8X8YU02-F1
#
_cell.length_a   1.000
_cell.length_b   1.000
_cell.length_c   1.000
_cell.angle_alpha   90.00
_cell.angle_beta   90.00
_cell.angle_gamma   90.00
#
_symmetry.space_group_name_H-M   'P 1'
#
loop_
_entity.id
_entity.type
_entity.pdbx_description
1 polymer ?
#
loop_
_entity_poly.entity_id
_entity_poly.type
_entity_poly.pdbx_seq_one_letter_code
_entity_poly.pdbx_strand_id
1 'polypeptide(L)'
;MGTADHVDPYYNGATAGHRVEIPPPQPFSTSLKNTLKETFFPDDPLRQFKNQPPRRKLLLGLQYVFPIIEWGRHYTLGFFKADLIAGITIASLAIPQGISYAKLGNLPPILGLYSSFVPPLIYAVMGSSRDLAVGTVAVASLLTAAMLGEVVDPQQDPQLYLHLAFTATFFAGLFEAAMGIFRLGFIVDFLSHATIVGFMAGAATVVILQQLKSILGLEHFTHKTDVIDVLHSIFTQTHESKKRANLFWISAMAPLTSVILGSILVYIGHLKKGINPPSFMDLNFDSRYLPTAIKTGLITGIISMAEGMAVGRSFAMFKNYHIDGNKEMIAFGMMNIVGSCTSCYLTTGPFSRSAVNFNAGCKTAVSNIVMAVAVMATLLFLTPLFHYTPLVVLAAIIVAAMLGLIDYEAAMHLWHVDKFDFLVCMAAYVGVVFGSIPIGLMLAIGLSIMRVLLFVARPRTLVLGNLPDSKEYRNIDHYQKAQSIPGVLILEIDAPIYFANSNYLRERITRWIDEEEERIKASGETGLQYVVLDMSVDSKAIDSEWWDIFWKRNSTSGLDEDSCCAFSDVPLDEDEGFKHFFRVSKRTFEYICSLVREDLISRPPSGLINIEGRLLSVEKQVAIALRRLASGESQVSVGASFGVGQSTVSQVTWRFIEATEERARHHLKWPDSSQIGRIKSGFEALCGLPNCCGAIDSTHIVMTLPAVQTSDDWCDQENNYSMFVQGVVDFEMRFLDIVTGWPGGMPISRLLKCSGFYKLCESGARLNGNVRKLSAGEEIREYIVGGASYPLLPWLVTPFEGGEPTSSSEFNPVLETARLAAVKAFAQLKGGWRILNKVMWRPDKRKLPSIILVCCLLHNIIIDCGDNLDPSVALSAHHDSDYRGHVCKQIDDVGRDVRERLVKHLLCRNGNVLCS
;
A
#
# COMPACT_ATOMS: atom_id res chain seq x y z
N MET A 1 2.63 24.51 33.98
CA MET A 1 1.92 24.99 35.19
C MET A 1 1.59 23.75 36.01
N GLY A 2 2.06 23.69 37.26
CA GLY A 2 1.86 22.54 38.14
C GLY A 2 0.42 22.52 38.67
N THR A 3 -0.21 21.34 38.61
CA THR A 3 -1.52 21.10 39.22
C THR A 3 -1.30 20.68 40.67
N ALA A 4 -1.68 21.56 41.59
CA ALA A 4 -1.77 21.25 43.01
C ALA A 4 -2.94 20.29 43.27
N ASP A 5 -2.71 19.35 44.18
CA ASP A 5 -3.68 18.36 44.65
C ASP A 5 -4.95 19.01 45.21
N HIS A 6 -6.09 18.73 44.60
CA HIS A 6 -7.40 18.83 45.25
C HIS A 6 -7.99 17.42 45.34
N VAL A 7 -8.00 16.88 46.55
CA VAL A 7 -8.66 15.62 46.90
C VAL A 7 -10.10 15.95 47.29
N ASP A 8 -11.07 15.48 46.50
CA ASP A 8 -12.49 15.56 46.79
C ASP A 8 -12.87 14.44 47.80
N PRO A 9 -13.45 14.74 48.98
CA PRO A 9 -13.66 13.73 50.02
C PRO A 9 -14.97 12.92 49.88
N TYR A 10 -15.65 12.92 48.73
CA TYR A 10 -16.99 12.34 48.56
C TYR A 10 -17.12 11.18 47.56
N TYR A 11 -16.03 10.45 47.27
CA TYR A 11 -16.09 9.22 46.46
C TYR A 11 -15.50 8.01 47.21
N ASN A 12 -16.31 7.39 48.07
CA ASN A 12 -16.04 6.05 48.57
C ASN A 12 -16.86 5.04 47.78
N GLY A 13 -16.22 4.32 46.86
CA GLY A 13 -16.74 3.08 46.29
C GLY A 13 -16.94 3.05 44.77
N ALA A 14 -15.86 3.12 43.99
CA ALA A 14 -15.82 2.56 42.63
C ALA A 14 -14.36 2.31 42.21
N THR A 15 -14.10 1.08 41.75
CA THR A 15 -12.94 0.59 40.98
C THR A 15 -11.75 1.54 40.82
N ALA A 16 -10.64 1.22 41.49
CA ALA A 16 -9.35 1.86 41.28
C ALA A 16 -8.91 1.72 39.81
N GLY A 17 -9.09 2.78 39.02
CA GLY A 17 -8.50 2.91 37.69
C GLY A 17 -6.99 2.74 37.81
N HIS A 18 -6.41 1.89 36.96
CA HIS A 18 -4.98 1.61 36.94
C HIS A 18 -4.22 2.94 36.72
N ARG A 19 -3.58 3.47 37.78
CA ARG A 19 -2.73 4.66 37.67
C ARG A 19 -1.53 4.29 36.79
N VAL A 20 -1.50 4.82 35.57
CA VAL A 20 -0.35 4.71 34.68
C VAL A 20 0.78 5.51 35.32
N GLU A 21 1.84 4.83 35.76
CA GLU A 21 3.03 5.49 36.31
C GLU A 21 3.62 6.44 35.26
N ILE A 22 3.95 7.66 35.69
CA ILE A 22 4.62 8.65 34.83
C ILE A 22 6.00 8.06 34.48
N PRO A 23 6.34 7.92 33.18
CA PRO A 23 7.63 7.36 32.80
C PRO A 23 8.76 8.23 33.38
N PRO A 24 9.88 7.62 33.83
CA PRO A 24 10.99 8.37 34.39
C PRO A 24 11.55 9.35 33.36
N PRO A 25 12.00 10.54 33.78
CA PRO A 25 12.52 11.57 32.87
C PRO A 25 13.73 11.03 32.11
N GLN A 26 13.65 11.06 30.77
CA GLN A 26 14.76 10.64 29.91
C GLN A 26 15.82 11.76 29.82
N PRO A 27 17.13 11.44 29.81
CA PRO A 27 18.16 12.44 29.57
C PRO A 27 18.04 13.02 28.16
N PHE A 28 18.35 14.32 28.00
CA PHE A 28 18.22 15.06 26.73
C PHE A 28 18.85 14.36 25.54
N SER A 29 20.03 13.74 25.72
CA SER A 29 20.71 13.01 24.64
C SER A 29 19.93 11.79 24.14
N THR A 30 19.20 11.11 25.03
CA THR A 30 18.38 9.95 24.68
C THR A 30 17.08 10.40 24.03
N SER A 31 16.45 11.45 24.56
CA SER A 31 15.28 12.08 23.93
C SER A 31 15.61 12.59 22.53
N LEU A 32 16.67 13.38 22.36
CA LEU A 32 17.13 13.89 21.07
C LEU A 32 17.48 12.76 20.10
N LYS A 33 18.18 11.71 20.56
CA LYS A 33 18.52 10.56 19.72
C LYS A 33 17.26 9.82 19.26
N ASN A 34 16.29 9.62 20.14
CA ASN A 34 15.03 8.97 19.81
C ASN A 34 14.23 9.83 18.82
N THR A 35 14.12 11.15 19.05
CA THR A 35 13.45 12.08 18.15
C THR A 35 14.13 12.16 16.78
N LEU A 36 15.46 12.24 16.72
CA LEU A 36 16.20 12.22 15.45
C LEU A 36 16.02 10.88 14.73
N LYS A 37 16.03 9.77 15.48
CA LYS A 37 15.78 8.44 14.90
C LYS A 37 14.36 8.34 14.35
N GLU A 38 13.34 8.81 15.06
CA GLU A 38 11.97 8.82 14.58
C GLU A 38 11.77 9.77 13.39
N THR A 39 12.44 10.92 13.40
CA THR A 39 12.31 11.94 12.34
C THR A 39 12.97 11.51 11.03
N PHE A 40 14.19 10.96 11.08
CA PHE A 40 14.96 10.58 9.88
C PHE A 40 14.82 9.10 9.50
N PHE A 41 14.32 8.24 10.41
CA PHE A 41 14.12 6.81 10.22
C PHE A 41 12.72 6.36 10.69
N PRO A 42 11.62 6.99 10.21
CA PRO A 42 10.26 6.62 10.62
C PRO A 42 9.91 5.18 10.21
N ASP A 43 10.29 4.80 8.99
CA ASP A 43 10.33 3.41 8.55
C ASP A 43 11.72 2.87 8.85
N ASP A 44 11.91 2.07 9.91
CA ASP A 44 13.18 1.38 10.15
C ASP A 44 13.47 0.45 8.94
N PRO A 45 14.31 0.86 7.97
CA PRO A 45 14.49 0.09 6.75
C PRO A 45 15.31 -1.17 7.05
N LEU A 46 15.97 -1.19 8.21
CA LEU A 46 16.73 -2.32 8.72
C LEU A 46 15.82 -3.33 9.42
N ARG A 47 14.52 -3.06 9.57
CA ARG A 47 13.55 -4.03 10.12
C ARG A 47 13.44 -5.27 9.25
N GLN A 48 13.49 -5.14 7.92
CA GLN A 48 13.53 -6.28 7.00
C GLN A 48 14.79 -7.15 7.16
N PHE A 49 15.85 -6.58 7.73
CA PHE A 49 17.12 -7.26 8.02
C PHE A 49 17.08 -7.96 9.38
N LYS A 50 16.17 -7.58 10.28
CA LYS A 50 16.02 -8.18 11.60
C LYS A 50 15.61 -9.66 11.43
N ASN A 51 16.27 -10.55 12.18
CA ASN A 51 16.06 -12.00 12.15
C ASN A 51 16.38 -12.74 10.83
N GLN A 52 17.07 -12.11 9.87
CA GLN A 52 17.51 -12.77 8.64
C GLN A 52 18.97 -13.28 8.72
N PRO A 53 19.34 -14.37 8.02
CA PRO A 53 20.71 -14.85 7.96
C PRO A 53 21.65 -13.82 7.27
N PRO A 54 22.96 -13.82 7.57
CA PRO A 54 23.90 -12.79 7.10
C PRO A 54 23.95 -12.66 5.57
N ARG A 55 23.80 -13.77 4.82
CA ARG A 55 23.71 -13.75 3.35
C ARG A 55 22.46 -13.01 2.84
N ARG A 56 21.32 -13.17 3.53
CA ARG A 56 20.06 -12.51 3.16
C ARG A 56 20.06 -11.04 3.56
N LYS A 57 20.71 -10.69 4.68
CA LYS A 57 21.00 -9.29 5.03
C LYS A 57 21.85 -8.59 3.97
N LEU A 58 22.91 -9.24 3.48
CA LEU A 58 23.73 -8.70 2.40
C LEU A 58 22.91 -8.52 1.11
N LEU A 59 22.08 -9.51 0.73
CA LEU A 59 21.21 -9.42 -0.44
C LEU A 59 20.17 -8.30 -0.32
N LEU A 60 19.53 -8.14 0.85
CA LEU A 60 18.58 -7.06 1.10
C LEU A 60 19.25 -5.68 1.08
N GLY A 61 20.49 -5.59 1.58
CA GLY A 61 21.31 -4.38 1.50
C GLY A 61 21.63 -4.01 0.06
N LEU A 62 22.03 -5.01 -0.74
CA LEU A 62 22.26 -4.83 -2.17
C LEU A 62 20.97 -4.46 -2.92
N GLN A 63 19.82 -5.04 -2.59
CA GLN A 63 18.53 -4.67 -3.19
C GLN A 63 18.10 -3.24 -2.85
N TYR A 64 18.42 -2.77 -1.64
CA TYR A 64 18.13 -1.41 -1.22
C TYR A 64 18.92 -0.37 -2.04
N VAL A 65 20.23 -0.63 -2.25
CA VAL A 65 21.13 0.27 -3.01
C VAL A 65 20.98 0.10 -4.52
N PHE A 66 20.69 -1.12 -4.98
CA PHE A 66 20.57 -1.48 -6.39
C PHE A 66 19.20 -2.11 -6.68
N PRO A 67 18.16 -1.29 -6.92
CA PRO A 67 16.81 -1.76 -7.24
C PRO A 67 16.75 -2.74 -8.42
N ILE A 68 17.74 -2.71 -9.33
CA ILE A 68 17.85 -3.66 -10.45
C ILE A 68 17.81 -5.13 -10.03
N ILE A 69 18.30 -5.45 -8.83
CA ILE A 69 18.32 -6.83 -8.32
C ILE A 69 16.90 -7.31 -7.96
N GLU A 70 16.00 -6.39 -7.64
CA GLU A 70 14.61 -6.68 -7.29
C GLU A 70 13.74 -6.85 -8.54
N TRP A 71 13.73 -5.86 -9.43
CA TRP A 71 12.87 -5.90 -10.61
C TRP A 71 13.44 -6.78 -11.74
N GLY A 72 14.77 -6.94 -11.84
CA GLY A 72 15.41 -7.75 -12.87
C GLY A 72 15.02 -9.23 -12.83
N ARG A 73 14.68 -9.77 -11.64
CA ARG A 73 14.20 -11.16 -11.48
C ARG A 73 12.80 -11.40 -12.04
N HIS A 74 12.00 -10.35 -12.15
CA HIS A 74 10.62 -10.41 -12.64
C HIS A 74 10.51 -9.89 -14.09
N TYR A 75 11.65 -9.72 -14.77
CA TYR A 75 11.70 -9.16 -16.11
C TYR A 75 11.29 -10.19 -17.16
N THR A 76 10.35 -9.81 -18.03
CA THR A 76 9.79 -10.70 -19.06
C THR A 76 10.15 -10.21 -20.46
N LEU A 77 10.09 -11.11 -21.46
CA LEU A 77 10.32 -10.76 -22.86
C LEU A 77 9.32 -9.71 -23.39
N GLY A 78 8.11 -9.64 -22.81
CA GLY A 78 7.14 -8.61 -23.14
C GLY A 78 7.61 -7.21 -22.72
N PHE A 79 8.21 -7.09 -21.54
CA PHE A 79 8.80 -5.83 -21.08
C PHE A 79 10.02 -5.43 -21.91
N PHE A 80 10.85 -6.40 -22.30
CA PHE A 80 11.97 -6.15 -23.20
C PHE A 80 11.56 -5.52 -24.52
N LYS A 81 10.50 -6.04 -25.17
CA LYS A 81 10.02 -5.46 -26.44
C LYS A 81 9.57 -4.00 -26.28
N ALA A 82 8.84 -3.70 -25.20
CA ALA A 82 8.38 -2.35 -24.92
C ALA A 82 9.55 -1.40 -24.59
N ASP A 83 10.47 -1.82 -23.73
CA ASP A 83 11.63 -1.02 -23.33
C ASP A 83 12.64 -0.84 -24.48
N LEU A 84 12.73 -1.81 -25.41
CA LEU A 84 13.54 -1.72 -26.62
C LEU A 84 13.01 -0.63 -27.55
N ILE A 85 11.69 -0.63 -27.83
CA ILE A 85 11.06 0.39 -28.67
C ILE A 85 11.20 1.77 -28.02
N ALA A 86 10.92 1.87 -26.71
CA ALA A 86 11.07 3.12 -25.98
C ALA A 86 12.52 3.64 -25.99
N GLY A 87 13.49 2.77 -25.68
CA GLY A 87 14.91 3.15 -25.65
C GLY A 87 15.46 3.62 -27.00
N ILE A 88 15.10 2.95 -28.11
CA ILE A 88 15.48 3.39 -29.47
C ILE A 88 14.83 4.74 -29.80
N THR A 89 13.55 4.91 -29.45
CA THR A 89 12.83 6.16 -29.69
C THR A 89 13.50 7.32 -28.95
N ILE A 90 13.88 7.12 -27.68
CA ILE A 90 14.55 8.17 -26.90
C ILE A 90 15.97 8.40 -27.38
N ALA A 91 16.70 7.37 -27.83
CA ALA A 91 18.04 7.55 -28.40
C ALA A 91 18.03 8.53 -29.58
N SER A 92 16.99 8.46 -30.43
CA SER A 92 16.81 9.40 -31.56
C SER A 92 16.65 10.86 -31.11
N LEU A 93 16.05 11.10 -29.94
CA LEU A 93 15.91 12.41 -29.31
C LEU A 93 17.16 12.83 -28.55
N ALA A 94 17.82 11.88 -27.88
CA ALA A 94 18.94 12.14 -26.99
C ALA A 94 20.16 12.73 -27.71
N ILE A 95 20.41 12.26 -28.95
CA ILE A 95 21.55 12.67 -29.76
C ILE A 95 21.49 14.17 -30.13
N PRO A 96 20.48 14.65 -30.89
CA PRO A 96 20.41 16.06 -31.29
C PRO A 96 20.23 16.99 -30.07
N GLN A 97 19.46 16.57 -29.06
CA GLN A 97 19.24 17.36 -27.86
C GLN A 97 20.53 17.51 -27.04
N GLY A 98 21.31 16.42 -26.87
CA GLY A 98 22.59 16.45 -26.16
C GLY A 98 23.59 17.38 -26.83
N ILE A 99 23.72 17.32 -28.16
CA ILE A 99 24.56 18.22 -28.96
C ILE A 99 24.15 19.69 -28.76
N SER A 100 22.84 19.97 -28.78
CA SER A 100 22.32 21.31 -28.62
C SER A 100 22.60 21.88 -27.22
N TYR A 101 22.42 21.08 -26.18
CA TYR A 101 22.57 21.54 -24.80
C TYR A 101 24.04 21.69 -24.39
N ALA A 102 24.93 20.81 -24.87
CA ALA A 102 26.36 20.99 -24.69
C ALA A 102 26.84 22.33 -25.30
N LYS A 103 26.32 22.71 -26.47
CA LYS A 103 26.60 24.03 -27.07
C LYS A 103 26.07 25.19 -26.23
N LEU A 104 24.90 25.07 -25.61
CA LEU A 104 24.39 26.09 -24.67
C LEU A 104 25.30 26.26 -23.45
N GLY A 105 25.97 25.17 -23.05
CA GLY A 105 26.98 25.16 -21.99
C GLY A 105 28.35 25.69 -22.40
N ASN A 106 28.53 26.19 -23.63
CA ASN A 106 29.86 26.48 -24.20
C ASN A 106 30.83 25.28 -24.16
N LEU A 107 30.30 24.05 -24.17
CA LEU A 107 31.06 22.80 -24.12
C LEU A 107 31.14 22.14 -25.51
N PRO A 108 32.17 21.30 -25.75
CA PRO A 108 32.24 20.49 -26.96
C PRO A 108 30.98 19.62 -27.14
N PRO A 109 30.36 19.61 -28.33
CA PRO A 109 29.08 18.90 -28.53
C PRO A 109 29.12 17.40 -28.25
N ILE A 110 30.30 16.79 -28.38
CA ILE A 110 30.53 15.38 -28.07
C ILE A 110 30.24 15.04 -26.61
N LEU A 111 30.44 15.99 -25.68
CA LEU A 111 30.14 15.78 -24.27
C LEU A 111 28.65 15.58 -24.00
N GLY A 112 27.77 16.17 -24.83
CA GLY A 112 26.34 15.94 -24.73
C GLY A 112 25.92 14.50 -25.08
N LEU A 113 26.68 13.86 -25.98
CA LEU A 113 26.49 12.45 -26.32
C LEU A 113 27.09 11.54 -25.24
N TYR A 114 28.26 11.88 -24.72
CA TYR A 114 28.89 11.18 -23.59
C TYR A 114 27.99 11.18 -22.34
N SER A 115 27.39 12.31 -22.01
CA SER A 115 26.39 12.44 -20.94
C SER A 115 25.10 11.65 -21.18
N SER A 116 24.83 11.19 -22.41
CA SER A 116 23.69 10.32 -22.73
C SER A 116 24.08 8.83 -22.79
N PHE A 117 25.29 8.47 -22.35
CA PHE A 117 25.77 7.09 -22.29
C PHE A 117 25.97 6.60 -20.84
N VAL A 118 26.95 7.15 -20.11
CA VAL A 118 27.32 6.63 -18.77
C VAL A 118 26.26 6.92 -17.70
N PRO A 119 25.77 8.18 -17.52
CA PRO A 119 24.81 8.46 -16.45
C PRO A 119 23.50 7.67 -16.54
N PRO A 120 22.87 7.45 -17.72
CA PRO A 120 21.69 6.60 -17.84
C PRO A 120 21.92 5.14 -17.41
N LEU A 121 23.12 4.58 -17.60
CA LEU A 121 23.45 3.22 -17.14
C LEU A 121 23.52 3.15 -15.62
N ILE A 122 24.15 4.14 -14.97
CA ILE A 122 24.21 4.22 -13.51
C ILE A 122 22.80 4.41 -12.93
N TYR A 123 22.00 5.28 -13.54
CA TYR A 123 20.62 5.49 -13.12
C TYR A 123 19.76 4.23 -13.29
N ALA A 124 19.91 3.47 -14.39
CA ALA A 124 19.14 2.23 -14.57
C ALA A 124 19.41 1.17 -13.49
N VAL A 125 20.59 1.22 -12.86
CA VAL A 125 21.01 0.29 -11.80
C VAL A 125 20.55 0.74 -10.42
N MET A 126 20.57 2.06 -10.14
CA MET A 126 20.34 2.63 -8.81
C MET A 126 18.99 3.35 -8.63
N GLY A 127 18.40 3.83 -9.73
CA GLY A 127 17.16 4.59 -9.74
C GLY A 127 15.94 3.76 -9.39
N SER A 128 14.94 4.41 -8.80
CA SER A 128 13.65 3.81 -8.45
C SER A 128 12.55 4.11 -9.48
N SER A 129 12.67 5.22 -10.23
CA SER A 129 11.74 5.56 -11.30
C SER A 129 11.92 4.69 -12.54
N ARG A 130 10.80 4.23 -13.10
CA ARG A 130 10.77 3.37 -14.30
C ARG A 130 10.70 4.18 -15.59
N ASP A 131 10.08 5.36 -15.53
CA ASP A 131 9.74 6.19 -16.68
C ASP A 131 10.74 7.31 -16.95
N LEU A 132 11.63 7.59 -15.98
CA LEU A 132 12.60 8.67 -16.11
C LEU A 132 13.65 8.34 -17.17
N ALA A 133 13.79 9.19 -18.18
CA ALA A 133 14.81 9.07 -19.20
C ALA A 133 15.96 10.07 -18.95
N VAL A 134 17.14 9.57 -18.65
CA VAL A 134 18.27 10.38 -18.18
C VAL A 134 18.99 11.09 -19.33
N GLY A 135 19.48 12.30 -19.04
CA GLY A 135 20.44 12.98 -19.89
C GLY A 135 20.66 14.45 -19.54
N THR A 136 21.19 15.19 -20.51
CA THR A 136 21.54 16.60 -20.38
C THR A 136 20.31 17.50 -20.35
N VAL A 137 20.39 18.62 -19.62
CA VAL A 137 19.30 19.61 -19.50
C VAL A 137 19.74 21.01 -19.92
N ALA A 138 18.83 21.74 -20.56
CA ALA A 138 19.09 23.09 -21.09
C ALA A 138 19.39 24.11 -19.99
N VAL A 139 18.56 24.16 -18.93
CA VAL A 139 18.69 25.12 -17.82
C VAL A 139 20.03 24.94 -17.10
N ALA A 140 20.36 23.70 -16.76
CA ALA A 140 21.65 23.35 -16.17
C ALA A 140 22.82 23.78 -17.06
N SER A 141 22.77 23.48 -18.36
CA SER A 141 23.82 23.86 -19.31
C SER A 141 24.00 25.38 -19.39
N LEU A 142 22.91 26.14 -19.46
CA LEU A 142 22.95 27.61 -19.51
C LEU A 142 23.52 28.21 -18.21
N LEU A 143 23.17 27.67 -17.05
CA LEU A 143 23.68 28.13 -15.76
C LEU A 143 25.16 27.80 -15.59
N THR A 144 25.59 26.61 -16.02
CA THR A 144 27.01 26.27 -16.07
C THR A 144 27.77 27.24 -16.97
N ALA A 145 27.22 27.58 -18.15
CA ALA A 145 27.79 28.60 -19.04
C ALA A 145 27.93 29.97 -18.38
N ALA A 146 26.83 30.47 -17.80
CA ALA A 146 26.80 31.78 -17.18
C ALA A 146 27.76 31.89 -16.00
N MET A 147 27.77 30.90 -15.10
CA MET A 147 28.57 30.98 -13.87
C MET A 147 30.05 30.69 -14.08
N LEU A 148 30.41 29.70 -14.91
CA LEU A 148 31.82 29.41 -15.19
C LEU A 148 32.43 30.45 -16.14
N GLY A 149 31.62 30.98 -17.06
CA GLY A 149 32.02 32.01 -18.01
C GLY A 149 32.42 33.34 -17.37
N GLU A 150 31.95 33.63 -16.15
CA GLU A 150 32.38 34.80 -15.37
C GLU A 150 33.85 34.74 -14.95
N VAL A 151 34.42 33.53 -14.86
CA VAL A 151 35.76 33.31 -14.29
C VAL A 151 36.75 32.81 -15.33
N VAL A 152 36.30 32.03 -16.31
CA VAL A 152 37.13 31.52 -17.40
C VAL A 152 36.40 31.73 -18.73
N ASP A 153 37.06 32.43 -19.65
CA ASP A 153 36.56 32.59 -21.01
C ASP A 153 36.72 31.27 -21.78
N PRO A 154 35.61 30.64 -22.22
CA PRO A 154 35.66 29.34 -22.91
C PRO A 154 36.39 29.39 -24.26
N GLN A 155 36.60 30.57 -24.86
CA GLN A 155 37.35 30.70 -26.11
C GLN A 155 38.86 30.85 -25.89
N GLN A 156 39.27 31.45 -24.76
CA GLN A 156 40.69 31.68 -24.46
C GLN A 156 41.34 30.45 -23.81
N ASP A 157 40.64 29.79 -22.88
CA ASP A 157 41.14 28.58 -22.20
C ASP A 157 40.07 27.47 -22.17
N PRO A 158 39.85 26.78 -23.30
CA PRO A 158 38.80 25.77 -23.41
C PRO A 158 39.07 24.52 -22.55
N GLN A 159 40.33 24.20 -22.25
CA GLN A 159 40.69 23.03 -21.44
C GLN A 159 40.39 23.29 -19.96
N LEU A 160 40.79 24.45 -19.44
CA LEU A 160 40.48 24.83 -18.06
C LEU A 160 38.96 24.93 -17.85
N TYR A 161 38.24 25.55 -18.80
CA TYR A 161 36.79 25.63 -18.76
C TYR A 161 36.13 24.24 -18.66
N LEU A 162 36.61 23.30 -19.47
CA LEU A 162 36.15 21.91 -19.47
C LEU A 162 36.36 21.24 -18.10
N HIS A 163 37.57 21.38 -17.54
CA HIS A 163 37.92 20.80 -16.24
C HIS A 163 37.05 21.38 -15.12
N LEU A 164 36.74 22.68 -15.16
CA LEU A 164 35.83 23.32 -14.21
C LEU A 164 34.39 22.82 -14.36
N ALA A 165 33.92 22.55 -15.58
CA ALA A 165 32.60 21.97 -15.81
C ALA A 165 32.47 20.54 -15.23
N PHE A 166 33.51 19.70 -15.39
CA PHE A 166 33.54 18.38 -14.75
C PHE A 166 33.63 18.48 -13.23
N THR A 167 34.44 19.40 -12.71
CA THR A 167 34.57 19.63 -11.27
C THR A 167 33.27 20.13 -10.65
N ALA A 168 32.57 21.06 -11.31
CA ALA A 168 31.25 21.51 -10.88
C ALA A 168 30.23 20.36 -10.89
N THR A 169 30.27 19.51 -11.92
CA THR A 169 29.41 18.31 -12.01
C THR A 169 29.70 17.31 -10.89
N PHE A 170 30.96 17.12 -10.53
CA PHE A 170 31.37 16.27 -9.41
C PHE A 170 30.79 16.78 -8.07
N PHE A 171 30.88 18.08 -7.81
CA PHE A 171 30.31 18.67 -6.59
C PHE A 171 28.78 18.69 -6.58
N ALA A 172 28.14 18.86 -7.74
CA ALA A 172 26.70 18.68 -7.87
C ALA A 172 26.29 17.26 -7.45
N GLY A 173 26.97 16.24 -8.00
CA GLY A 173 26.69 14.85 -7.67
C GLY A 173 27.00 14.49 -6.21
N LEU A 174 28.08 15.05 -5.64
CA LEU A 174 28.41 14.87 -4.22
C LEU A 174 27.32 15.45 -3.31
N PHE A 175 26.81 16.63 -3.65
CA PHE A 175 25.72 17.28 -2.91
C PHE A 175 24.41 16.50 -3.02
N GLU A 176 24.03 16.07 -4.23
CA GLU A 176 22.85 15.22 -4.47
C GLU A 176 22.91 13.90 -3.70
N ALA A 177 24.06 13.20 -3.76
CA ALA A 177 24.27 11.96 -3.02
C ALA A 177 24.24 12.21 -1.50
N ALA A 178 24.83 13.30 -1.02
CA ALA A 178 24.80 13.66 0.40
C ALA A 178 23.36 13.87 0.90
N MET A 179 22.51 14.58 0.16
CA MET A 179 21.10 14.76 0.54
C MET A 179 20.36 13.43 0.65
N GLY A 180 20.61 12.49 -0.26
CA GLY A 180 20.03 11.15 -0.20
C GLY A 180 20.57 10.31 0.97
N ILE A 181 21.87 10.41 1.28
CA ILE A 181 22.51 9.73 2.42
C ILE A 181 21.99 10.27 3.76
N PHE A 182 21.82 11.59 3.87
CA PHE A 182 21.21 12.26 5.02
C PHE A 182 19.68 12.12 5.07
N ARG A 183 19.10 11.37 4.14
CA ARG A 183 17.67 11.05 4.06
C ARG A 183 16.75 12.27 3.97
N LEU A 184 17.18 13.27 3.20
CA LEU A 184 16.37 14.46 2.94
C LEU A 184 15.33 14.24 1.83
N GLY A 185 15.09 13.00 1.43
CA GLY A 185 14.09 12.62 0.43
C GLY A 185 12.64 12.91 0.83
N PHE A 186 12.36 13.15 2.12
CA PHE A 186 11.03 13.63 2.56
C PHE A 186 10.63 14.95 1.90
N ILE A 187 11.61 15.73 1.40
CA ILE A 187 11.35 16.97 0.67
C ILE A 187 10.48 16.71 -0.58
N VAL A 188 10.58 15.52 -1.17
CA VAL A 188 9.78 15.11 -2.34
C VAL A 188 8.30 15.01 -2.01
N ASP A 189 7.96 14.69 -0.76
CA ASP A 189 6.56 14.53 -0.35
C ASP A 189 5.84 15.88 -0.20
N PHE A 190 6.56 17.02 -0.26
CA PHE A 190 5.94 18.34 -0.40
C PHE A 190 5.41 18.63 -1.82
N LEU A 191 5.70 17.77 -2.80
CA LEU A 191 5.07 17.83 -4.12
C LEU A 191 3.65 17.28 -4.04
N SER A 192 2.71 18.16 -3.69
CA SER A 192 1.28 17.83 -3.64
C SER A 192 0.78 17.35 -5.01
N HIS A 193 -0.30 16.56 -5.00
CA HIS A 193 -0.98 16.13 -6.22
C HIS A 193 -1.37 17.32 -7.11
N ALA A 194 -1.89 18.39 -6.50
CA ALA A 194 -2.25 19.63 -7.18
C ALA A 194 -1.05 20.31 -7.86
N THR A 195 0.09 20.37 -7.16
CA THR A 195 1.35 20.89 -7.69
C THR A 195 1.78 20.13 -8.95
N ILE A 196 1.69 18.80 -8.92
CA ILE A 196 2.11 17.93 -10.03
C ILE A 196 1.22 18.13 -11.26
N VAL A 197 -0.11 18.14 -11.09
CA VAL A 197 -1.07 18.34 -12.20
C VAL A 197 -0.81 19.67 -12.91
N GLY A 198 -0.69 20.76 -12.16
CA GLY A 198 -0.42 22.09 -12.72
C GLY A 198 0.97 22.21 -13.35
N PHE A 199 1.99 21.64 -12.71
CA PHE A 199 3.36 21.60 -13.22
C PHE A 199 3.46 20.85 -14.55
N MET A 200 2.85 19.67 -14.68
CA MET A 200 2.87 18.89 -15.91
C MET A 200 2.17 19.61 -17.05
N ALA A 201 0.98 20.18 -16.79
CA ALA A 201 0.26 20.96 -17.79
C ALA A 201 1.09 22.18 -18.27
N GLY A 202 1.73 22.89 -17.33
CA GLY A 202 2.58 24.04 -17.66
C GLY A 202 3.83 23.63 -18.45
N ALA A 203 4.52 22.58 -18.00
CA ALA A 203 5.73 22.07 -18.66
C ALA A 203 5.42 21.55 -20.07
N ALA A 204 4.31 20.80 -20.24
CA ALA A 204 3.84 20.36 -21.54
C ALA A 204 3.55 21.54 -22.47
N THR A 205 2.89 22.59 -21.96
CA THR A 205 2.54 23.80 -22.73
C THR A 205 3.80 24.54 -23.20
N VAL A 206 4.76 24.79 -22.31
CA VAL A 206 6.03 25.44 -22.65
C VAL A 206 6.83 24.62 -23.66
N VAL A 207 6.90 23.29 -23.47
CA VAL A 207 7.63 22.42 -24.41
C VAL A 207 6.97 22.41 -25.78
N ILE A 208 5.64 22.33 -25.87
CA ILE A 208 4.90 22.42 -27.15
C ILE A 208 5.24 23.75 -27.85
N LEU A 209 5.19 24.87 -27.12
CA LEU A 209 5.52 26.19 -27.64
C LEU A 209 6.97 26.30 -28.14
N GLN A 210 7.92 25.68 -27.44
CA GLN A 210 9.31 25.63 -27.89
C GLN A 210 9.50 24.77 -29.15
N GLN A 211 8.72 23.71 -29.32
CA GLN A 211 8.78 22.86 -30.51
C GLN A 211 8.21 23.54 -31.76
N LEU A 212 7.35 24.56 -31.63
CA LEU A 212 6.86 25.34 -32.77
C LEU A 212 8.00 25.99 -33.57
N LYS A 213 9.09 26.41 -32.92
CA LYS A 213 10.30 26.88 -33.61
C LYS A 213 10.78 25.88 -34.66
N SER A 214 10.94 24.64 -34.22
CA SER A 214 11.48 23.54 -35.03
C SER A 214 10.53 23.16 -36.17
N ILE A 215 9.22 23.23 -35.94
CA ILE A 215 8.19 22.98 -36.96
C ILE A 215 8.15 24.10 -38.01
N LEU A 216 8.27 25.36 -37.57
CA LEU A 216 8.20 26.55 -38.44
C LEU A 216 9.53 26.88 -39.13
N GLY A 217 10.64 26.25 -38.70
CA GLY A 217 11.97 26.41 -39.30
C GLY A 217 12.63 27.77 -39.04
N LEU A 218 12.36 28.39 -37.87
CA LEU A 218 12.87 29.71 -37.52
C LEU A 218 14.35 29.65 -37.06
N GLU A 219 15.22 30.45 -37.69
CA GLU A 219 16.67 30.46 -37.41
C GLU A 219 17.04 31.30 -36.17
N HIS A 220 16.34 32.42 -35.92
CA HIS A 220 16.60 33.33 -34.79
C HIS A 220 15.48 33.23 -33.74
N PHE A 221 15.60 32.32 -32.77
CA PHE A 221 14.58 32.14 -31.74
C PHE A 221 15.11 32.54 -30.37
N THR A 222 14.25 33.17 -29.56
CA THR A 222 14.59 33.60 -28.20
C THR A 222 15.15 32.45 -27.35
N HIS A 223 16.14 32.76 -26.50
CA HIS A 223 16.71 31.82 -25.54
C HIS A 223 15.89 31.70 -24.25
N LYS A 224 14.91 32.58 -24.05
CA LYS A 224 14.06 32.57 -22.87
C LYS A 224 12.92 31.58 -23.03
N THR A 225 12.46 31.04 -21.89
CA THR A 225 11.47 29.97 -21.84
C THR A 225 10.03 30.46 -21.66
N ASP A 226 9.84 31.76 -21.46
CA ASP A 226 8.52 32.35 -21.20
C ASP A 226 7.66 32.42 -22.46
N VAL A 227 6.37 32.19 -22.29
CA VAL A 227 5.41 32.16 -23.40
C VAL A 227 5.29 33.49 -24.12
N ILE A 228 5.49 34.62 -23.43
CA ILE A 228 5.36 35.95 -24.03
C ILE A 228 6.48 36.18 -25.04
N ASP A 229 7.74 35.96 -24.65
CA ASP A 229 8.88 36.13 -25.54
C ASP A 229 8.86 35.10 -26.68
N VAL A 230 8.39 33.87 -26.42
CA VAL A 230 8.20 32.83 -27.46
C VAL A 230 7.13 33.24 -28.47
N LEU A 231 5.93 33.65 -28.02
CA LEU A 231 4.85 34.07 -28.91
C LEU A 231 5.20 35.34 -29.69
N HIS A 232 5.88 36.30 -29.05
CA HIS A 232 6.35 37.51 -29.70
C HIS A 232 7.37 37.18 -30.80
N SER A 233 8.33 36.28 -30.52
CA SER A 233 9.32 35.82 -31.51
C SER A 233 8.65 35.08 -32.68
N ILE A 234 7.62 34.27 -32.41
CA ILE A 234 6.85 33.59 -33.47
C ILE A 234 6.12 34.64 -34.32
N PHE A 235 5.34 35.52 -33.70
CA PHE A 235 4.47 36.47 -34.40
C PHE A 235 5.27 37.43 -35.29
N THR A 236 6.38 37.96 -34.78
CA THR A 236 7.27 38.87 -35.54
C THR A 236 7.95 38.20 -36.73
N GLN A 237 8.18 36.88 -36.69
CA GLN A 237 8.88 36.12 -37.74
C GLN A 237 7.96 35.29 -38.65
N THR A 238 6.64 35.31 -38.43
CA THR A 238 5.67 34.56 -39.26
C THR A 238 5.75 34.90 -40.76
N HIS A 239 6.25 36.08 -41.11
CA HIS A 239 6.44 36.51 -42.50
C HIS A 239 7.56 35.76 -43.24
N GLU A 240 8.61 35.28 -42.56
CA GLU A 240 9.68 34.47 -43.18
C GLU A 240 9.25 33.02 -43.37
N SER A 241 8.41 32.49 -42.48
CA SER A 241 7.92 31.10 -42.51
C SER A 241 7.10 30.78 -43.77
N LYS A 242 6.29 31.73 -44.27
CA LYS A 242 5.49 31.57 -45.49
C LYS A 242 6.31 31.29 -46.77
N LYS A 243 7.60 31.66 -46.81
CA LYS A 243 8.46 31.39 -47.98
C LYS A 243 9.01 29.95 -48.05
N ARG A 244 8.98 29.18 -46.96
CA ARG A 244 9.59 27.83 -46.88
C ARG A 244 8.57 26.69 -46.66
N ALA A 245 7.26 26.97 -46.61
CA ALA A 245 6.21 25.97 -46.37
C ALA A 245 6.18 24.79 -47.37
N ASN A 246 6.60 25.01 -48.62
CA ASN A 246 6.66 23.96 -49.65
C ASN A 246 7.75 22.90 -49.40
N LEU A 247 8.67 23.10 -48.45
CA LEU A 247 9.69 22.12 -48.04
C LEU A 247 9.26 21.23 -46.86
N PHE A 248 8.04 21.39 -46.33
CA PHE A 248 7.51 20.58 -45.23
C PHE A 248 7.55 19.07 -45.54
N TRP A 249 7.18 18.68 -46.77
CA TRP A 249 7.20 17.29 -47.23
C TRP A 249 8.61 16.70 -47.35
N ILE A 250 9.61 17.54 -47.66
CA ILE A 250 11.02 17.14 -47.72
C ILE A 250 11.57 16.88 -46.30
N SER A 251 11.13 17.68 -45.32
CA SER A 251 11.49 17.52 -43.90
C SER A 251 10.82 16.31 -43.22
N ALA A 252 9.63 15.93 -43.69
CA ALA A 252 8.92 14.73 -43.21
C ALA A 252 9.54 13.41 -43.73
N MET A 253 10.08 13.39 -44.95
CA MET A 253 10.79 12.23 -45.53
C MET A 253 12.26 12.12 -45.05
N ALA A 254 12.79 13.17 -44.45
CA ALA A 254 14.18 13.29 -44.05
C ALA A 254 14.71 12.28 -43.01
N PRO A 255 13.94 11.67 -42.08
CA PRO A 255 14.52 10.69 -41.15
C PRO A 255 14.85 9.39 -41.88
N LEU A 256 13.97 8.94 -42.78
CA LEU A 256 14.15 7.73 -43.57
C LEU A 256 15.29 7.92 -44.59
N THR A 257 15.33 9.06 -45.27
CA THR A 257 16.41 9.35 -46.23
C THR A 257 17.73 9.67 -45.53
N SER A 258 17.75 10.35 -44.37
CA SER A 258 18.96 10.57 -43.56
C SER A 258 19.58 9.25 -43.13
N VAL A 259 18.78 8.33 -42.55
CA VAL A 259 19.25 7.00 -42.14
C VAL A 259 19.82 6.22 -43.34
N ILE A 260 19.17 6.25 -44.50
CA ILE A 260 19.64 5.57 -45.72
C ILE A 260 20.91 6.24 -46.30
N LEU A 261 20.95 7.58 -46.37
CA LEU A 261 22.07 8.33 -46.98
C LEU A 261 23.30 8.36 -46.10
N GLY A 262 23.17 8.53 -44.79
CA GLY A 262 24.34 8.50 -43.90
C GLY A 262 24.82 7.07 -43.60
N SER A 263 24.01 6.04 -43.81
CA SER A 263 24.54 4.66 -43.94
C SER A 263 25.48 4.53 -45.15
N ILE A 264 25.22 5.25 -46.24
CA ILE A 264 26.08 5.31 -47.44
C ILE A 264 27.30 6.23 -47.22
N LEU A 265 27.15 7.32 -46.45
CA LEU A 265 28.19 8.34 -46.22
C LEU A 265 29.20 7.97 -45.11
N VAL A 266 28.78 7.14 -44.13
CA VAL A 266 29.66 6.50 -43.12
C VAL A 266 30.72 5.61 -43.78
N TYR A 267 30.46 5.10 -44.98
CA TYR A 267 31.44 4.37 -45.79
C TYR A 267 32.65 5.25 -46.21
N ILE A 268 32.56 6.59 -46.09
CA ILE A 268 33.52 7.54 -46.70
C ILE A 268 34.16 8.53 -45.69
N GLY A 269 33.64 8.72 -44.47
CA GLY A 269 34.07 9.81 -43.56
C GLY A 269 34.88 9.41 -42.31
N HIS A 270 35.99 10.10 -42.05
CA HIS A 270 36.78 10.02 -40.80
C HIS A 270 36.37 11.10 -39.79
N LEU A 271 35.50 10.76 -38.84
CA LEU A 271 35.32 11.50 -37.58
C LEU A 271 36.14 10.86 -36.46
N LYS A 272 36.54 11.64 -35.44
CA LYS A 272 37.21 11.11 -34.23
C LYS A 272 36.26 10.15 -33.52
N LYS A 273 36.56 8.85 -33.63
CA LYS A 273 35.84 7.74 -33.00
C LYS A 273 36.34 7.58 -31.58
N GLY A 274 35.44 7.37 -30.62
CA GLY A 274 35.84 7.07 -29.25
C GLY A 274 34.67 6.88 -28.32
N ILE A 275 34.84 5.94 -27.40
CA ILE A 275 34.05 5.87 -26.16
C ILE A 275 34.55 7.00 -25.24
N ASN A 276 33.71 7.46 -24.33
CA ASN A 276 34.06 8.42 -23.28
C ASN A 276 35.47 8.18 -22.70
N PRO A 277 36.41 9.13 -22.82
CA PRO A 277 37.70 9.01 -22.17
C PRO A 277 37.55 9.19 -20.65
N PRO A 278 38.36 8.50 -19.84
CA PRO A 278 38.38 8.72 -18.40
C PRO A 278 38.89 10.14 -18.11
N SER A 279 38.13 10.90 -17.33
CA SER A 279 38.43 12.29 -16.94
C SER A 279 38.64 12.47 -15.43
N PHE A 280 38.86 11.39 -14.70
CA PHE A 280 39.13 11.46 -13.25
C PHE A 280 40.36 12.32 -12.93
N MET A 281 41.37 12.33 -13.81
CA MET A 281 42.57 13.17 -13.68
C MET A 281 42.36 14.61 -14.17
N ASP A 282 41.25 14.89 -14.87
CA ASP A 282 40.92 16.20 -15.42
C ASP A 282 40.09 17.05 -14.44
N LEU A 283 39.81 16.53 -13.23
CA LEU A 283 39.16 17.28 -12.17
C LEU A 283 40.14 18.31 -11.59
N ASN A 284 39.78 19.59 -11.68
CA ASN A 284 40.63 20.68 -11.25
C ASN A 284 40.26 21.15 -9.83
N PHE A 285 41.11 20.82 -8.86
CA PHE A 285 40.98 21.21 -7.46
C PHE A 285 41.81 22.45 -7.08
N ASP A 286 42.23 23.27 -8.06
CA ASP A 286 42.95 24.50 -7.79
C ASP A 286 42.15 25.45 -6.88
N SER A 287 42.76 25.86 -5.77
CA SER A 287 42.15 26.72 -4.76
C SER A 287 41.61 28.04 -5.31
N ARG A 288 42.10 28.50 -6.47
CA ARG A 288 41.64 29.74 -7.14
C ARG A 288 40.24 29.61 -7.73
N TYR A 289 39.92 28.47 -8.36
CA TYR A 289 38.68 28.26 -9.10
C TYR A 289 37.70 27.33 -8.36
N LEU A 290 38.19 26.60 -7.36
CA LEU A 290 37.42 25.64 -6.57
C LEU A 290 36.14 26.22 -5.94
N PRO A 291 36.13 27.42 -5.32
CA PRO A 291 34.89 28.00 -4.77
C PRO A 291 33.83 28.25 -5.84
N THR A 292 34.23 28.69 -7.03
CA THR A 292 33.32 28.90 -8.17
C THR A 292 32.75 27.57 -8.67
N ALA A 293 33.60 26.54 -8.81
CA ALA A 293 33.15 25.21 -9.21
C ALA A 293 32.17 24.60 -8.19
N ILE A 294 32.46 24.71 -6.89
CA ILE A 294 31.56 24.25 -5.81
C ILE A 294 30.23 25.03 -5.86
N LYS A 295 30.28 26.36 -5.94
CA LYS A 295 29.08 27.21 -6.02
C LYS A 295 28.22 26.85 -7.24
N THR A 296 28.87 26.67 -8.40
CA THR A 296 28.21 26.27 -9.65
C THR A 296 27.58 24.89 -9.50
N GLY A 297 28.33 23.90 -9.00
CA GLY A 297 27.84 22.55 -8.78
C GLY A 297 26.66 22.50 -7.82
N LEU A 298 26.71 23.25 -6.72
CA LEU A 298 25.62 23.31 -5.74
C LEU A 298 24.33 23.88 -6.36
N ILE A 299 24.41 25.04 -7.04
CA ILE A 299 23.23 25.69 -7.63
C ILE A 299 22.65 24.84 -8.76
N THR A 300 23.50 24.38 -9.67
CA THR A 300 23.05 23.57 -10.82
C THR A 300 22.55 22.20 -10.40
N GLY A 301 23.15 21.59 -9.37
CA GLY A 301 22.70 20.33 -8.77
C GLY A 301 21.34 20.44 -8.08
N ILE A 302 21.12 21.47 -7.25
CA ILE A 302 19.80 21.71 -6.61
C ILE A 302 18.70 21.80 -7.67
N ILE A 303 18.94 22.58 -8.73
CA ILE A 303 17.96 22.80 -9.80
C ILE A 303 17.73 21.51 -10.59
N SER A 304 18.80 20.81 -10.98
CA SER A 304 18.71 19.59 -11.79
C SER A 304 18.06 18.44 -11.02
N MET A 305 18.36 18.32 -9.73
CA MET A 305 17.71 17.36 -8.85
C MET A 305 16.23 17.70 -8.68
N ALA A 306 15.88 18.95 -8.35
CA ALA A 306 14.49 19.35 -8.17
C ALA A 306 13.65 19.07 -9.43
N GLU A 307 14.19 19.37 -10.62
CA GLU A 307 13.55 19.03 -11.90
C GLU A 307 13.40 17.51 -12.06
N GLY A 308 14.49 16.74 -11.92
CA GLY A 308 14.46 15.28 -12.11
C GLY A 308 13.51 14.58 -11.14
N MET A 309 13.46 15.01 -9.88
CA MET A 309 12.54 14.48 -8.88
C MET A 309 11.09 14.83 -9.19
N ALA A 310 10.80 16.07 -9.57
CA ALA A 310 9.46 16.49 -9.97
C ALA A 310 8.97 15.68 -11.19
N VAL A 311 9.82 15.50 -12.20
CA VAL A 311 9.52 14.69 -13.39
C VAL A 311 9.31 13.23 -13.03
N GLY A 312 10.18 12.63 -12.22
CA GLY A 312 10.04 11.25 -11.77
C GLY A 312 8.72 11.04 -11.03
N ARG A 313 8.41 11.89 -10.05
CA ARG A 313 7.18 11.80 -9.25
C ARG A 313 5.93 12.00 -10.10
N SER A 314 5.98 12.90 -11.07
CA SER A 314 4.91 13.16 -12.03
C SER A 314 4.50 11.89 -12.80
N PHE A 315 5.45 11.19 -13.41
CA PHE A 315 5.17 9.95 -14.14
C PHE A 315 4.79 8.78 -13.23
N ALA A 316 5.35 8.73 -12.02
CA ALA A 316 4.98 7.73 -11.02
C ALA A 316 3.52 7.86 -10.57
N MET A 317 3.05 9.10 -10.43
CA MET A 317 1.66 9.39 -10.11
C MET A 317 0.70 8.92 -11.21
N PHE A 318 1.03 9.17 -12.48
CA PHE A 318 0.24 8.68 -13.62
C PHE A 318 0.11 7.15 -13.67
N LYS A 319 1.16 6.41 -13.30
CA LYS A 319 1.16 4.92 -13.26
C LYS A 319 0.85 4.33 -11.89
N ASN A 320 0.48 5.14 -10.91
CA ASN A 320 0.18 4.73 -9.53
C ASN A 320 1.27 3.84 -8.89
N TYR A 321 2.55 4.18 -9.09
CA TYR A 321 3.66 3.55 -8.34
C TYR A 321 4.36 4.56 -7.44
N HIS A 322 5.06 4.05 -6.42
CA HIS A 322 5.76 4.90 -5.46
C HIS A 322 7.24 5.05 -5.82
N ILE A 323 7.77 6.27 -5.65
CA ILE A 323 9.18 6.60 -5.81
C ILE A 323 9.75 6.92 -4.44
N ASP A 324 10.90 6.31 -4.13
CA ASP A 324 11.66 6.59 -2.91
C ASP A 324 12.59 7.79 -3.16
N GLY A 325 12.27 8.93 -2.54
CA GLY A 325 13.02 10.17 -2.72
C GLY A 325 14.49 10.04 -2.34
N ASN A 326 14.83 9.25 -1.31
CA ASN A 326 16.23 9.08 -0.89
C ASN A 326 17.03 8.31 -1.93
N LYS A 327 16.45 7.25 -2.51
CA LYS A 327 17.09 6.46 -3.57
C LYS A 327 17.28 7.29 -4.84
N GLU A 328 16.30 8.11 -5.20
CA GLU A 328 16.44 9.02 -6.35
C GLU A 328 17.59 10.02 -6.15
N MET A 329 17.68 10.65 -4.97
CA MET A 329 18.78 11.59 -4.67
C MET A 329 20.16 10.91 -4.77
N ILE A 330 20.29 9.69 -4.22
CA ILE A 330 21.52 8.90 -4.34
C ILE A 330 21.80 8.54 -5.80
N ALA A 331 20.79 8.14 -6.57
CA ALA A 331 20.96 7.76 -7.98
C ALA A 331 21.41 8.95 -8.84
N PHE A 332 20.80 10.13 -8.68
CA PHE A 332 21.23 11.36 -9.35
C PHE A 332 22.66 11.75 -8.95
N GLY A 333 22.97 11.68 -7.66
CA GLY A 333 24.30 12.00 -7.17
C GLY A 333 25.38 11.07 -7.73
N MET A 334 25.13 9.76 -7.67
CA MET A 334 26.07 8.75 -8.15
C MET A 334 26.28 8.80 -9.66
N MET A 335 25.22 9.02 -10.46
CA MET A 335 25.38 9.12 -11.90
C MET A 335 26.16 10.36 -12.33
N ASN A 336 26.06 11.47 -11.58
CA ASN A 336 26.81 12.70 -11.84
C ASN A 336 28.27 12.61 -11.33
N ILE A 337 28.53 11.96 -10.19
CA ILE A 337 29.91 11.67 -9.70
C ILE A 337 30.64 10.76 -10.69
N VAL A 338 30.02 9.65 -11.10
CA VAL A 338 30.62 8.73 -12.06
C VAL A 338 30.75 9.42 -13.42
N GLY A 339 29.72 10.16 -13.84
CA GLY A 339 29.71 10.94 -15.07
C GLY A 339 30.88 11.92 -15.18
N SER A 340 31.15 12.71 -14.14
CA SER A 340 32.26 13.68 -14.13
C SER A 340 33.64 13.01 -14.25
N CYS A 341 33.76 11.74 -13.86
CA CYS A 341 34.97 10.95 -14.01
C CYS A 341 35.11 10.29 -15.40
N THR A 342 34.08 10.38 -16.24
CA THR A 342 33.99 9.77 -17.58
C THR A 342 33.62 10.78 -18.67
N SER A 343 34.11 12.00 -18.55
CA SER A 343 33.89 13.08 -19.52
C SER A 343 32.41 13.42 -19.76
N CYS A 344 31.57 13.34 -18.72
CA CYS A 344 30.19 13.80 -18.75
C CYS A 344 30.06 15.06 -17.91
N TYR A 345 29.21 15.97 -18.35
CA TYR A 345 28.76 17.11 -17.53
C TYR A 345 27.34 16.86 -17.01
N LEU A 346 26.88 17.72 -16.11
CA LEU A 346 25.66 17.56 -15.31
C LEU A 346 24.45 17.00 -16.09
N THR A 347 23.89 15.91 -15.54
CA THR A 347 22.73 15.20 -16.07
C THR A 347 21.63 15.04 -15.03
N THR A 348 20.40 14.90 -15.50
CA THR A 348 19.20 14.59 -14.68
C THR A 348 18.18 13.87 -15.56
N GLY A 349 16.91 13.80 -15.16
CA GLY A 349 15.80 13.31 -15.99
C GLY A 349 15.03 14.44 -16.66
N PRO A 350 15.40 14.89 -17.87
CA PRO A 350 14.65 15.91 -18.61
C PRO A 350 13.20 15.48 -18.85
N PHE A 351 12.28 16.44 -18.71
CA PHE A 351 10.85 16.24 -18.93
C PHE A 351 10.54 15.73 -20.34
N SER A 352 11.15 16.32 -21.38
CA SER A 352 10.88 15.97 -22.78
C SER A 352 11.24 14.52 -23.14
N ARG A 353 12.39 14.02 -22.66
CA ARG A 353 12.80 12.62 -22.89
C ARG A 353 11.92 11.65 -22.12
N SER A 354 11.60 11.98 -20.87
CA SER A 354 10.79 11.12 -19.99
C SER A 354 9.36 11.00 -20.51
N ALA A 355 8.79 12.08 -21.04
CA ALA A 355 7.46 12.06 -21.69
C ALA A 355 7.43 11.17 -22.94
N VAL A 356 8.46 11.22 -23.78
CA VAL A 356 8.57 10.35 -24.95
C VAL A 356 8.77 8.89 -24.52
N ASN A 357 9.59 8.63 -23.50
CA ASN A 357 9.76 7.30 -22.90
C ASN A 357 8.44 6.71 -22.39
N PHE A 358 7.67 7.53 -21.68
CA PHE A 358 6.36 7.18 -21.14
C PHE A 358 5.38 6.82 -22.26
N ASN A 359 5.23 7.68 -23.26
CA ASN A 359 4.29 7.45 -24.37
C ASN A 359 4.73 6.34 -25.33
N ALA A 360 6.03 6.08 -25.46
CA ALA A 360 6.54 4.91 -26.18
C ALA A 360 6.24 3.58 -25.45
N GLY A 361 5.71 3.64 -24.23
CA GLY A 361 5.18 2.49 -23.50
C GLY A 361 6.20 1.77 -22.63
N CYS A 362 7.26 2.46 -22.18
CA CYS A 362 8.26 1.85 -21.29
C CYS A 362 7.64 1.24 -20.03
N LYS A 363 8.27 0.17 -19.55
CA LYS A 363 7.85 -0.61 -18.39
C LYS A 363 8.89 -0.59 -17.29
N THR A 364 10.17 -0.46 -17.64
CA THR A 364 11.27 -0.44 -16.67
C THR A 364 12.38 0.53 -17.09
N ALA A 365 13.33 0.76 -16.17
CA ALA A 365 14.52 1.56 -16.44
C ALA A 365 15.48 0.93 -17.49
N VAL A 366 15.18 -0.27 -18.02
CA VAL A 366 15.92 -0.86 -19.14
C VAL A 366 15.86 0.01 -20.39
N SER A 367 14.85 0.87 -20.55
CA SER A 367 14.83 1.82 -21.68
C SER A 367 16.03 2.77 -21.67
N ASN A 368 16.54 3.15 -20.49
CA ASN A 368 17.80 3.92 -20.36
C ASN A 368 19.03 3.11 -20.80
N ILE A 369 19.06 1.80 -20.53
CA ILE A 369 20.15 0.91 -20.96
C ILE A 369 20.14 0.79 -22.48
N VAL A 370 18.97 0.54 -23.06
CA VAL A 370 18.80 0.45 -24.53
C VAL A 370 19.19 1.77 -25.18
N MET A 371 18.74 2.90 -24.63
CA MET A 371 19.12 4.23 -25.12
C MET A 371 20.65 4.42 -25.06
N ALA A 372 21.29 4.11 -23.93
CA ALA A 372 22.74 4.23 -23.77
C ALA A 372 23.50 3.36 -24.79
N VAL A 373 23.07 2.13 -25.01
CA VAL A 373 23.67 1.22 -26.01
C VAL A 373 23.48 1.76 -27.42
N ALA A 374 22.31 2.30 -27.75
CA ALA A 374 22.04 2.90 -29.06
C ALA A 374 22.89 4.17 -29.31
N VAL A 375 23.07 5.01 -28.28
CA VAL A 375 23.95 6.18 -28.33
C VAL A 375 25.42 5.76 -28.44
N MET A 376 25.84 4.70 -27.74
CA MET A 376 27.19 4.14 -27.86
C MET A 376 27.46 3.59 -29.27
N ALA A 377 26.53 2.81 -29.84
CA ALA A 377 26.63 2.33 -31.22
C ALA A 377 26.71 3.51 -32.21
N THR A 378 25.95 4.56 -31.93
CA THR A 378 26.00 5.82 -32.69
C THR A 378 27.39 6.48 -32.62
N LEU A 379 27.96 6.61 -31.43
CA LEU A 379 29.28 7.20 -31.21
C LEU A 379 30.41 6.41 -31.91
N LEU A 380 30.28 5.09 -31.97
CA LEU A 380 31.29 4.20 -32.57
C LEU A 380 31.20 4.11 -34.10
N PHE A 381 29.99 4.07 -34.65
CA PHE A 381 29.76 3.73 -36.06
C PHE A 381 29.08 4.84 -36.88
N LEU A 382 28.26 5.70 -36.27
CA LEU A 382 27.32 6.58 -36.99
C LEU A 382 27.51 8.09 -36.70
N THR A 383 28.63 8.52 -36.11
CA THR A 383 28.89 9.94 -35.81
C THR A 383 28.66 10.92 -36.99
N PRO A 384 28.98 10.59 -38.27
CA PRO A 384 28.71 11.48 -39.41
C PRO A 384 27.23 11.59 -39.82
N LEU A 385 26.41 10.60 -39.45
CA LEU A 385 25.01 10.49 -39.91
C LEU A 385 24.11 11.60 -39.32
N PHE A 386 24.43 12.11 -38.13
CA PHE A 386 23.51 12.96 -37.36
C PHE A 386 23.50 14.45 -37.74
N HIS A 387 24.35 14.87 -38.69
CA HIS A 387 24.27 16.22 -39.27
C HIS A 387 22.92 16.46 -39.98
N TYR A 388 22.24 15.41 -40.44
CA TYR A 388 21.01 15.49 -41.23
C TYR A 388 19.74 15.09 -40.47
N THR A 389 19.75 15.09 -39.14
CA THR A 389 18.55 14.73 -38.35
C THR A 389 17.49 15.82 -38.48
N PRO A 390 16.29 15.54 -39.05
CA PRO A 390 15.29 16.57 -39.26
C PRO A 390 14.63 16.99 -37.95
N LEU A 391 14.87 18.25 -37.56
CA LEU A 391 14.33 18.86 -36.35
C LEU A 391 12.79 18.86 -36.32
N VAL A 392 12.14 18.89 -37.49
CA VAL A 392 10.66 18.92 -37.62
C VAL A 392 10.02 17.62 -37.12
N VAL A 393 10.57 16.46 -37.48
CA VAL A 393 10.00 15.16 -37.08
C VAL A 393 10.15 14.95 -35.58
N LEU A 394 11.28 15.35 -35.02
CA LEU A 394 11.51 15.28 -33.59
C LEU A 394 10.56 16.17 -32.80
N ALA A 395 10.34 17.40 -33.30
CA ALA A 395 9.39 18.33 -32.73
C ALA A 395 7.95 17.79 -32.76
N ALA A 396 7.54 17.14 -33.86
CA ALA A 396 6.22 16.51 -33.97
C ALA A 396 6.02 15.38 -32.96
N ILE A 397 7.02 14.51 -32.76
CA ILE A 397 6.99 13.43 -31.75
C ILE A 397 6.85 14.01 -30.34
N ILE A 398 7.63 15.05 -30.02
CA ILE A 398 7.57 15.70 -28.70
C ILE A 398 6.20 16.34 -28.50
N VAL A 399 5.66 17.08 -29.48
CA VAL A 399 4.34 17.73 -29.37
C VAL A 399 3.25 16.68 -29.13
N ALA A 400 3.24 15.58 -29.90
CA ALA A 400 2.30 14.48 -29.71
C ALA A 400 2.41 13.86 -28.30
N ALA A 401 3.64 13.70 -27.79
CA ALA A 401 3.86 13.17 -26.45
C ALA A 401 3.39 14.13 -25.33
N MET A 402 3.57 15.44 -25.51
CA MET A 402 3.20 16.44 -24.51
C MET A 402 1.69 16.63 -24.37
N LEU A 403 0.93 16.53 -25.47
CA LEU A 403 -0.53 16.69 -25.44
C LEU A 403 -1.22 15.65 -24.53
N GLY A 404 -0.70 14.42 -24.48
CA GLY A 404 -1.22 13.35 -23.63
C GLY A 404 -0.96 13.53 -22.12
N LEU A 405 -0.21 14.55 -21.71
CA LEU A 405 0.13 14.81 -20.30
C LEU A 405 -0.73 15.92 -19.66
N ILE A 406 -1.54 16.62 -20.44
CA ILE A 406 -2.42 17.70 -19.94
C ILE A 406 -3.72 17.08 -19.45
N ASP A 407 -3.83 16.87 -18.13
CA ASP A 407 -5.01 16.34 -17.47
C ASP A 407 -5.95 17.47 -17.00
N TYR A 408 -6.86 17.88 -17.89
CA TYR A 408 -7.84 18.92 -17.59
C TYR A 408 -8.96 18.44 -16.65
N GLU A 409 -9.24 17.12 -16.61
CA GLU A 409 -10.27 16.54 -15.74
C GLU A 409 -9.83 16.60 -14.28
N ALA A 410 -8.57 16.29 -14.00
CA ALA A 410 -7.99 16.42 -12.65
C ALA A 410 -8.04 17.86 -12.13
N ALA A 411 -7.73 18.85 -12.98
CA ALA A 411 -7.82 20.27 -12.62
C ALA A 411 -9.26 20.71 -12.31
N MET A 412 -10.24 20.23 -13.08
CA MET A 412 -11.65 20.51 -12.83
C MET A 412 -12.16 19.83 -11.55
N HIS A 413 -11.70 18.60 -11.27
CA HIS A 413 -11.99 17.90 -10.02
C HIS A 413 -11.43 18.65 -8.81
N LEU A 414 -10.17 19.13 -8.88
CA LEU A 414 -9.54 19.95 -7.84
C LEU A 414 -10.37 21.19 -7.50
N TRP A 415 -10.93 21.88 -8.49
CA TRP A 415 -11.78 23.06 -8.26
C TRP A 415 -13.03 22.76 -7.43
N HIS A 416 -13.64 21.59 -7.61
CA HIS A 416 -14.86 21.19 -6.88
C HIS A 416 -14.54 20.64 -5.48
N VAL A 417 -13.35 20.08 -5.27
CA VAL A 417 -12.93 19.53 -3.98
C VAL A 417 -12.36 20.62 -3.06
N ASP A 418 -11.33 21.33 -3.51
CA ASP A 418 -10.65 22.35 -2.70
C ASP A 418 -10.08 23.48 -3.56
N LYS A 419 -10.65 24.67 -3.37
CA LYS A 419 -10.27 25.90 -4.09
C LYS A 419 -8.82 26.29 -3.86
N PHE A 420 -8.25 26.00 -2.69
CA PHE A 420 -6.85 26.34 -2.40
C PHE A 420 -5.89 25.39 -3.12
N ASP A 421 -6.20 24.09 -3.20
CA ASP A 421 -5.40 23.17 -3.99
C ASP A 421 -5.51 23.49 -5.48
N PHE A 422 -6.68 23.92 -5.96
CA PHE A 422 -6.79 24.47 -7.30
C PHE A 422 -5.91 25.72 -7.50
N LEU A 423 -5.82 26.62 -6.51
CA LEU A 423 -4.92 27.78 -6.56
C LEU A 423 -3.45 27.36 -6.65
N VAL A 424 -3.03 26.34 -5.89
CA VAL A 424 -1.67 25.77 -5.96
C VAL A 424 -1.40 25.19 -7.35
N CYS A 425 -2.35 24.44 -7.90
CA CYS A 425 -2.29 23.90 -9.26
C CYS A 425 -2.14 25.03 -10.31
N MET A 426 -2.97 26.07 -10.21
CA MET A 426 -2.89 27.20 -11.13
C MET A 426 -1.62 28.01 -10.97
N ALA A 427 -1.12 28.19 -9.76
CA ALA A 427 0.16 28.86 -9.51
C ALA A 427 1.34 28.08 -10.12
N ALA A 428 1.32 26.74 -10.03
CA ALA A 428 2.28 25.89 -10.71
C ALA A 428 2.22 26.11 -12.24
N TYR A 429 1.03 26.00 -12.83
CA TYR A 429 0.82 26.17 -14.26
C TYR A 429 1.27 27.55 -14.76
N VAL A 430 0.75 28.62 -14.16
CA VAL A 430 1.08 30.02 -14.53
C VAL A 430 2.57 30.29 -14.30
N GLY A 431 3.14 29.83 -13.19
CA GLY A 431 4.55 30.02 -12.90
C GLY A 431 5.49 29.33 -13.90
N VAL A 432 5.12 28.15 -14.39
CA VAL A 432 5.88 27.46 -15.45
C VAL A 432 5.74 28.20 -16.78
N VAL A 433 4.52 28.56 -17.16
CA VAL A 433 4.20 29.20 -18.46
C VAL A 433 4.82 30.59 -18.59
N PHE A 434 4.71 31.45 -17.58
CA PHE A 434 5.18 32.83 -17.66
C PHE A 434 6.58 33.06 -17.12
N GLY A 435 7.12 32.10 -16.35
CA GLY A 435 8.47 32.18 -15.81
C GLY A 435 9.37 31.12 -16.40
N SER A 436 9.46 29.99 -15.70
CA SER A 436 10.23 28.82 -16.10
C SER A 436 9.80 27.62 -15.27
N ILE A 437 10.19 26.42 -15.70
CA ILE A 437 9.90 25.15 -15.01
C ILE A 437 10.27 25.24 -13.51
N PRO A 438 11.47 25.70 -13.10
CA PRO A 438 11.82 25.82 -11.68
C PRO A 438 11.00 26.87 -10.92
N ILE A 439 10.66 28.00 -11.55
CA ILE A 439 9.89 29.08 -10.90
C ILE A 439 8.48 28.61 -10.57
N GLY A 440 7.81 27.92 -11.51
CA GLY A 440 6.48 27.36 -11.25
C GLY A 440 6.48 26.32 -10.13
N LEU A 441 7.51 25.49 -10.06
CA LEU A 441 7.69 24.54 -8.98
C LEU A 441 7.87 25.24 -7.62
N MET A 442 8.75 26.25 -7.55
CA MET A 442 8.99 27.02 -6.32
C MET A 442 7.74 27.75 -5.82
N LEU A 443 6.96 28.35 -6.73
CA LEU A 443 5.70 29.02 -6.38
C LEU A 443 4.68 28.04 -5.79
N ALA A 444 4.51 26.88 -6.41
CA ALA A 444 3.57 25.88 -5.94
C ALA A 444 3.96 25.30 -4.58
N ILE A 445 5.22 24.89 -4.41
CA ILE A 445 5.75 24.40 -3.12
C ILE A 445 5.63 25.49 -2.04
N GLY A 446 5.99 26.74 -2.37
CA GLY A 446 5.88 27.87 -1.45
C GLY A 446 4.45 28.10 -0.97
N LEU A 447 3.47 28.04 -1.87
CA LEU A 447 2.04 28.15 -1.51
C LEU A 447 1.55 26.96 -0.69
N SER A 448 1.97 25.73 -1.01
CA SER A 448 1.63 24.54 -0.22
C SER A 448 2.19 24.63 1.20
N ILE A 449 3.46 25.04 1.36
CA ILE A 449 4.08 25.25 2.67
C ILE A 449 3.38 26.38 3.42
N MET A 450 3.08 27.49 2.76
CA MET A 450 2.34 28.62 3.35
C MET A 450 0.98 28.16 3.89
N ARG A 451 0.26 27.31 3.13
CA ARG A 451 -1.02 26.73 3.57
C ARG A 451 -0.88 25.93 4.86
N VAL A 452 0.13 25.06 4.93
CA VAL A 452 0.41 24.24 6.11
C VAL A 452 0.78 25.12 7.31
N LEU A 453 1.62 26.13 7.10
CA LEU A 453 1.99 27.08 8.15
C LEU A 453 0.78 27.87 8.66
N LEU A 454 -0.12 28.30 7.77
CA LEU A 454 -1.37 28.97 8.15
C LEU A 454 -2.29 28.06 8.96
N PHE A 455 -2.41 26.80 8.57
CA PHE A 455 -3.22 25.81 9.30
C PHE A 455 -2.66 25.55 10.71
N VAL A 456 -1.34 25.43 10.84
CA VAL A 456 -0.67 25.26 12.14
C VAL A 456 -0.78 26.52 13.01
N ALA A 457 -0.63 27.71 12.41
CA ALA A 457 -0.66 28.98 13.14
C ALA A 457 -2.08 29.42 13.54
N ARG A 458 -3.10 29.09 12.73
CA ARG A 458 -4.51 29.43 12.97
C ARG A 458 -5.39 28.18 12.88
N PRO A 459 -5.34 27.32 13.90
CA PRO A 459 -6.18 26.13 13.94
C PRO A 459 -7.65 26.49 14.09
N ARG A 460 -8.54 25.54 13.74
CA ARG A 460 -9.98 25.72 13.92
C ARG A 460 -10.35 25.64 15.40
N THR A 461 -11.19 26.57 15.84
CA THR A 461 -11.76 26.61 17.19
C THR A 461 -13.27 26.66 17.05
N LEU A 462 -13.99 25.75 17.70
CA LEU A 462 -15.45 25.62 17.59
C LEU A 462 -16.12 25.91 18.93
N VAL A 463 -17.33 26.46 18.91
CA VAL A 463 -18.17 26.59 20.10
C VAL A 463 -19.17 25.46 20.12
N LEU A 464 -19.23 24.74 21.25
CA LEU A 464 -20.10 23.59 21.41
C LEU A 464 -21.37 23.96 22.18
N GLY A 465 -22.49 23.43 21.72
CA GLY A 465 -23.79 23.48 22.38
C GLY A 465 -24.33 22.07 22.60
N ASN A 466 -25.22 21.93 23.58
CA ASN A 466 -25.87 20.67 23.90
C ASN A 466 -27.02 20.39 22.94
N LEU A 467 -27.10 19.17 22.38
CA LEU A 467 -28.28 18.74 21.62
C LEU A 467 -29.39 18.32 22.61
N PRO A 468 -30.63 18.86 22.49
CA PRO A 468 -31.72 18.53 23.41
C PRO A 468 -31.96 17.01 23.47
N ASP A 469 -32.28 16.52 24.67
CA ASP A 469 -32.49 15.10 25.00
C ASP A 469 -31.27 14.18 24.79
N SER A 470 -30.06 14.75 24.73
CA SER A 470 -28.82 14.00 24.60
C SER A 470 -27.72 14.48 25.57
N LYS A 471 -26.64 13.69 25.67
CA LYS A 471 -25.39 14.09 26.35
C LYS A 471 -24.32 14.57 25.35
N GLU A 472 -24.71 14.84 24.10
CA GLU A 472 -23.76 15.20 23.04
C GLU A 472 -23.64 16.71 22.89
N TYR A 473 -22.38 17.15 22.79
CA TYR A 473 -22.02 18.53 22.51
C TYR A 473 -21.58 18.64 21.05
N ARG A 474 -22.21 19.53 20.28
CA ARG A 474 -21.93 19.72 18.85
C ARG A 474 -21.83 21.21 18.53
N ASN A 475 -21.16 21.51 17.41
CA ASN A 475 -21.00 22.88 16.95
C ASN A 475 -22.37 23.55 16.72
N ILE A 476 -22.59 24.68 17.38
CA ILE A 476 -23.81 25.50 17.30
C ILE A 476 -24.06 26.04 15.88
N ASP A 477 -23.00 26.39 15.14
CA ASP A 477 -23.12 26.94 13.79
C ASP A 477 -23.61 25.89 12.77
N HIS A 478 -23.28 24.62 12.99
CA HIS A 478 -23.66 23.52 12.10
C HIS A 478 -25.00 22.89 12.48
N TYR A 479 -25.27 22.76 13.79
CA TYR A 479 -26.46 22.12 14.31
C TYR A 479 -27.39 23.17 14.93
N GLN A 480 -28.39 23.61 14.16
CA GLN A 480 -29.37 24.61 14.61
C GLN A 480 -30.17 24.19 15.87
N LYS A 481 -30.20 22.89 16.18
CA LYS A 481 -30.85 22.36 17.39
C LYS A 481 -29.95 22.39 18.62
N ALA A 482 -28.64 22.62 18.47
CA ALA A 482 -27.72 22.70 19.60
C ALA A 482 -27.93 24.01 20.37
N GLN A 483 -28.15 23.90 21.68
CA GLN A 483 -28.40 25.04 22.56
C GLN A 483 -27.18 25.30 23.44
N SER A 484 -26.81 26.58 23.60
CA SER A 484 -25.82 26.99 24.59
C SER A 484 -26.40 26.82 25.99
N ILE A 485 -25.55 26.44 26.94
CA ILE A 485 -25.94 26.33 28.34
C ILE A 485 -25.79 27.71 28.98
N PRO A 486 -26.83 28.26 29.64
CA PRO A 486 -26.74 29.57 30.27
C PRO A 486 -25.57 29.64 31.26
N GLY A 487 -24.70 30.64 31.11
CA GLY A 487 -23.53 30.87 31.97
C GLY A 487 -22.32 29.95 31.74
N VAL A 488 -22.34 29.08 30.73
CA VAL A 488 -21.22 28.17 30.41
C VAL A 488 -20.82 28.27 28.94
N LEU A 489 -19.54 28.59 28.68
CA LEU A 489 -18.96 28.62 27.34
C LEU A 489 -18.08 27.38 27.12
N ILE A 490 -18.40 26.55 26.12
CA ILE A 490 -17.64 25.34 25.79
C ILE A 490 -16.93 25.55 24.46
N LEU A 491 -15.59 25.47 24.48
CA LEU A 491 -14.73 25.68 23.31
C LEU A 491 -13.94 24.41 23.00
N GLU A 492 -14.03 23.93 21.77
CA GLU A 492 -13.22 22.83 21.24
C GLU A 492 -12.02 23.38 20.47
N ILE A 493 -10.81 22.94 20.84
CA ILE A 493 -9.57 23.32 20.17
C ILE A 493 -9.06 22.13 19.35
N ASP A 494 -9.28 22.15 18.04
CA ASP A 494 -8.91 21.08 17.11
C ASP A 494 -7.43 21.17 16.66
N ALA A 495 -6.52 21.41 17.61
CA ALA A 495 -5.07 21.36 17.34
C ALA A 495 -4.21 21.33 18.62
N PRO A 496 -3.01 20.72 18.54
CA PRO A 496 -1.99 20.89 19.56
C PRO A 496 -1.50 22.35 19.65
N ILE A 497 -1.19 22.78 20.88
CA ILE A 497 -0.77 24.14 21.19
C ILE A 497 0.76 24.24 21.12
N TYR A 498 1.25 25.09 20.23
CA TYR A 498 2.68 25.39 20.03
C TYR A 498 2.96 26.89 20.15
N PHE A 499 4.22 27.28 20.11
CA PHE A 499 4.63 28.69 20.14
C PHE A 499 4.01 29.52 19.00
N ALA A 500 3.73 28.89 17.85
CA ALA A 500 3.21 29.55 16.65
C ALA A 500 1.72 29.93 16.74
N ASN A 501 0.91 29.17 17.47
CA ASN A 501 -0.54 29.39 17.57
C ASN A 501 -1.00 29.86 18.97
N SER A 502 -0.14 29.79 19.99
CA SER A 502 -0.51 30.12 21.39
C SER A 502 -1.04 31.54 21.57
N ASN A 503 -0.41 32.54 20.96
CA ASN A 503 -0.87 33.94 21.03
C ASN A 503 -2.22 34.12 20.31
N TYR A 504 -2.37 33.51 19.13
CA TYR A 504 -3.62 33.57 18.37
C TYR A 504 -4.77 32.91 19.13
N LEU A 505 -4.55 31.71 19.67
CA LEU A 505 -5.53 30.98 20.48
C LEU A 505 -5.94 31.78 21.72
N ARG A 506 -4.97 32.37 22.45
CA ARG A 506 -5.26 33.22 23.60
C ARG A 506 -6.18 34.38 23.22
N GLU A 507 -5.82 35.15 22.20
CA GLU A 507 -6.63 36.29 21.76
C GLU A 507 -8.01 35.87 21.22
N ARG A 508 -8.09 34.71 20.57
CA ARG A 508 -9.37 34.19 20.04
C ARG A 508 -10.29 33.73 21.15
N ILE A 509 -9.75 33.02 22.15
CA ILE A 509 -10.49 32.57 23.34
C ILE A 509 -10.97 33.79 24.15
N THR A 510 -10.11 34.79 24.38
CA THR A 510 -10.51 36.04 25.06
C THR A 510 -11.67 36.73 24.32
N ARG A 511 -11.59 36.84 22.99
CA ARG A 511 -12.69 37.41 22.19
C ARG A 511 -14.00 36.64 22.33
N TRP A 512 -13.96 35.30 22.36
CA TRP A 512 -15.17 34.50 22.61
C TRP A 512 -15.76 34.73 24.00
N ILE A 513 -14.90 34.90 25.02
CA ILE A 513 -15.33 35.22 26.39
C ILE A 513 -16.02 36.59 26.42
N ASP A 514 -15.41 37.61 25.79
CA ASP A 514 -15.96 38.96 25.72
C ASP A 514 -17.31 38.99 24.97
N GLU A 515 -17.39 38.32 23.81
CA GLU A 515 -18.61 38.20 23.00
C GLU A 515 -19.75 37.51 23.79
N GLU A 516 -19.43 36.45 24.53
CA GLU A 516 -20.42 35.72 25.33
C GLU A 516 -20.87 36.52 26.56
N GLU A 517 -19.96 37.25 27.21
CA GLU A 517 -20.33 38.16 28.30
C GLU A 517 -21.26 39.29 27.83
N GLU A 518 -21.02 39.87 26.65
CA GLU A 518 -21.90 40.88 26.07
C GLU A 518 -23.27 40.29 25.74
N ARG A 519 -23.32 39.07 25.19
CA ARG A 519 -24.57 38.35 24.90
C ARG A 519 -25.39 38.12 26.18
N ILE A 520 -24.74 37.70 27.25
CA ILE A 520 -25.37 37.45 28.56
C ILE A 520 -25.87 38.75 29.21
N LYS A 521 -25.08 39.84 29.12
CA LYS A 521 -25.50 41.18 29.58
C LYS A 521 -26.73 41.67 28.83
N ALA A 522 -26.85 41.38 27.53
CA ALA A 522 -28.00 41.73 26.72
C ALA A 522 -29.26 40.86 27.01
N SER A 523 -29.08 39.59 27.37
CA SER A 523 -30.19 38.67 27.72
C SER A 523 -30.70 38.85 29.16
N GLY A 524 -30.00 39.62 30.00
CA GLY A 524 -30.38 39.84 31.41
C GLY A 524 -30.13 38.60 32.29
N GLU A 525 -29.33 37.65 31.81
CA GLU A 525 -28.99 36.41 32.50
C GLU A 525 -27.79 36.58 33.45
N THR A 526 -27.55 35.61 34.32
CA THR A 526 -26.37 35.59 35.20
C THR A 526 -25.09 35.54 34.37
N GLY A 527 -24.09 36.35 34.74
CA GLY A 527 -22.78 36.43 34.06
C GLY A 527 -22.11 35.07 33.81
N LEU A 528 -21.18 35.03 32.86
CA LEU A 528 -20.41 33.83 32.52
C LEU A 528 -19.72 33.25 33.78
N GLN A 529 -20.02 32.01 34.12
CA GLN A 529 -19.49 31.34 35.32
C GLN A 529 -18.34 30.39 35.00
N TYR A 530 -18.44 29.66 33.89
CA TYR A 530 -17.47 28.64 33.52
C TYR A 530 -17.09 28.71 32.03
N VAL A 531 -15.80 28.52 31.76
CA VAL A 531 -15.27 28.27 30.41
C VAL A 531 -14.69 26.86 30.40
N VAL A 532 -15.26 25.99 29.58
CA VAL A 532 -14.80 24.61 29.39
C VAL A 532 -13.96 24.58 28.12
N LEU A 533 -12.67 24.32 28.25
CA LEU A 533 -11.78 24.10 27.12
C LEU A 533 -11.66 22.60 26.87
N ASP A 534 -12.31 22.14 25.81
CA ASP A 534 -12.12 20.79 25.32
C ASP A 534 -10.80 20.70 24.55
N MET A 535 -9.81 20.11 25.23
CA MET A 535 -8.47 19.81 24.71
C MET A 535 -8.31 18.32 24.43
N SER A 536 -9.41 17.57 24.25
CA SER A 536 -9.42 16.11 24.02
C SER A 536 -8.77 15.67 22.70
N VAL A 537 -8.00 16.53 22.03
CA VAL A 537 -6.96 16.13 21.09
C VAL A 537 -5.77 15.53 21.85
N ASP A 538 -6.06 14.55 22.70
CA ASP A 538 -5.12 13.57 23.21
C ASP A 538 -5.61 12.20 22.79
N SER A 539 -4.73 11.48 22.09
CA SER A 539 -4.92 10.25 21.32
C SER A 539 -5.53 9.02 22.03
N LYS A 540 -6.07 9.19 23.25
CA LYS A 540 -6.75 8.14 24.04
C LYS A 540 -8.27 8.34 24.18
N ALA A 541 -8.82 9.53 23.93
CA ALA A 541 -10.26 9.77 24.10
C ALA A 541 -11.14 9.15 22.99
N ILE A 542 -10.56 8.91 21.81
CA ILE A 542 -11.27 8.33 20.64
C ILE A 542 -11.47 6.80 20.79
N ASP A 543 -10.75 6.16 21.72
CA ASP A 543 -10.83 4.71 21.92
C ASP A 543 -12.16 4.24 22.54
N SER A 544 -12.91 5.14 23.20
CA SER A 544 -14.22 4.83 23.81
C SER A 544 -15.43 5.24 22.96
N GLU A 545 -15.31 6.18 22.02
CA GLU A 545 -16.47 6.76 21.32
C GLU A 545 -16.94 5.98 20.09
N TRP A 546 -16.06 5.19 19.46
CA TRP A 546 -16.41 4.53 18.19
C TRP A 546 -17.56 3.53 18.36
N TRP A 547 -17.61 2.83 19.50
CA TRP A 547 -18.66 1.87 19.80
C TRP A 547 -19.99 2.59 20.05
N ASP A 548 -19.99 3.67 20.82
CA ASP A 548 -21.22 4.45 21.09
C ASP A 548 -21.82 5.03 19.81
N ILE A 549 -20.99 5.56 18.91
CA ILE A 549 -21.41 6.07 17.59
C ILE A 549 -21.97 4.92 16.74
N PHE A 550 -21.26 3.78 16.68
CA PHE A 550 -21.70 2.62 15.92
C PHE A 550 -23.02 2.06 16.48
N TRP A 551 -23.13 1.94 17.80
CA TRP A 551 -24.31 1.45 18.49
C TRP A 551 -25.51 2.33 18.18
N LYS A 552 -25.43 3.64 18.45
CA LYS A 552 -26.52 4.60 18.18
C LYS A 552 -26.99 4.55 16.72
N ARG A 553 -26.06 4.46 15.77
CA ARG A 553 -26.38 4.45 14.34
C ARG A 553 -27.11 3.18 13.90
N ASN A 554 -26.79 2.04 14.50
CA ASN A 554 -27.36 0.74 14.10
C ASN A 554 -28.49 0.24 15.02
N SER A 555 -28.69 0.84 16.20
CA SER A 555 -29.80 0.52 17.11
C SER A 555 -31.07 1.35 16.82
N THR A 556 -30.94 2.54 16.23
CA THR A 556 -32.07 3.46 15.96
C THR A 556 -32.72 3.26 14.58
N SER A 557 -32.17 2.40 13.71
CA SER A 557 -32.68 2.16 12.35
C SER A 557 -34.01 1.38 12.28
N GLY A 558 -34.73 1.24 13.40
CA GLY A 558 -36.02 0.55 13.50
C GLY A 558 -37.26 1.47 13.39
N LEU A 559 -37.11 2.73 12.98
CA LEU A 559 -38.21 3.71 12.90
C LEU A 559 -38.44 4.28 11.48
N ASP A 560 -38.06 3.55 10.42
CA ASP A 560 -38.51 3.85 9.06
C ASP A 560 -39.57 2.82 8.63
N GLU A 561 -40.80 3.28 8.42
CA GLU A 561 -42.00 2.48 8.10
C GLU A 561 -42.01 1.81 6.70
N ASP A 562 -40.96 1.93 5.88
CA ASP A 562 -41.06 1.65 4.43
C ASP A 562 -40.06 0.61 3.85
N SER A 563 -39.46 -0.28 4.65
CA SER A 563 -38.60 -1.34 4.11
C SER A 563 -39.07 -2.75 4.45
N CYS A 564 -39.75 -3.39 3.50
CA CYS A 564 -40.14 -4.80 3.54
C CYS A 564 -38.94 -5.75 3.37
N CYS A 565 -38.11 -5.94 4.40
CA CYS A 565 -37.17 -7.07 4.49
C CYS A 565 -36.96 -7.46 5.97
N ALA A 566 -37.09 -8.76 6.26
CA ALA A 566 -37.32 -9.36 7.58
C ALA A 566 -36.21 -9.15 8.65
N PHE A 567 -36.67 -8.70 9.82
CA PHE A 567 -36.19 -8.90 11.21
C PHE A 567 -34.73 -9.29 11.51
N SER A 568 -34.05 -8.39 12.23
CA SER A 568 -33.31 -8.76 13.44
C SER A 568 -33.53 -7.67 14.50
N ASP A 569 -34.31 -7.97 15.53
CA ASP A 569 -34.39 -7.12 16.73
C ASP A 569 -32.98 -7.04 17.34
N VAL A 570 -32.35 -5.87 17.24
CA VAL A 570 -31.09 -5.61 17.93
C VAL A 570 -31.37 -5.68 19.44
N PRO A 571 -30.62 -6.46 20.23
CA PRO A 571 -30.83 -6.53 21.68
C PRO A 571 -30.83 -5.14 22.32
N LEU A 572 -31.67 -4.90 23.34
CA LEU A 572 -31.71 -3.62 24.06
C LEU A 572 -30.49 -3.44 24.98
N ASP A 573 -29.90 -4.55 25.42
CA ASP A 573 -28.69 -4.54 26.25
C ASP A 573 -27.44 -4.33 25.39
N GLU A 574 -26.55 -3.44 25.84
CA GLU A 574 -25.39 -3.00 25.07
C GLU A 574 -24.33 -4.12 24.94
N ASP A 575 -24.15 -4.94 25.97
CA ASP A 575 -23.17 -6.03 25.97
C ASP A 575 -23.62 -7.19 25.08
N GLU A 576 -24.90 -7.54 25.13
CA GLU A 576 -25.50 -8.48 24.16
C GLU A 576 -25.52 -7.90 22.74
N GLY A 577 -25.74 -6.59 22.60
CA GLY A 577 -25.59 -5.87 21.34
C GLY A 577 -24.18 -5.98 20.75
N PHE A 578 -23.15 -5.84 21.57
CA PHE A 578 -21.76 -6.00 21.13
C PHE A 578 -21.49 -7.41 20.59
N LYS A 579 -21.96 -8.45 21.31
CA LYS A 579 -21.89 -9.84 20.85
C LYS A 579 -22.69 -10.05 19.56
N HIS A 580 -23.85 -9.41 19.42
CA HIS A 580 -24.66 -9.48 18.22
C HIS A 580 -23.95 -8.91 16.98
N PHE A 581 -23.18 -7.83 17.12
CA PHE A 581 -22.49 -7.23 15.97
C PHE A 581 -21.15 -7.88 15.63
N PHE A 582 -20.37 -8.29 16.64
CA PHE A 582 -18.99 -8.75 16.48
C PHE A 582 -18.78 -10.25 16.75
N ARG A 583 -19.79 -10.98 17.22
CA ARG A 583 -19.77 -12.42 17.56
C ARG A 583 -18.83 -12.80 18.71
N VAL A 584 -18.32 -11.81 19.43
CA VAL A 584 -17.40 -11.96 20.57
C VAL A 584 -17.83 -11.03 21.70
N SER A 585 -17.55 -11.40 22.95
CA SER A 585 -17.73 -10.49 24.08
C SER A 585 -16.67 -9.38 24.08
N LYS A 586 -16.91 -8.29 24.81
CA LYS A 586 -15.93 -7.21 24.99
C LYS A 586 -14.59 -7.73 25.53
N ARG A 587 -14.61 -8.72 26.44
CA ARG A 587 -13.41 -9.38 26.98
C ARG A 587 -12.59 -10.10 25.90
N THR A 588 -13.25 -10.87 25.05
CA THR A 588 -12.59 -11.59 23.95
C THR A 588 -12.11 -10.62 22.88
N PHE A 589 -12.87 -9.55 22.62
CA PHE A 589 -12.46 -8.46 21.74
C PHE A 589 -11.16 -7.79 22.20
N GLU A 590 -11.05 -7.46 23.49
CA GLU A 590 -9.82 -6.90 24.06
C GLU A 590 -8.63 -7.86 23.94
N TYR A 591 -8.85 -9.16 24.14
CA TYR A 591 -7.84 -10.18 23.92
C TYR A 591 -7.36 -10.18 22.46
N ILE A 592 -8.29 -10.19 21.49
CA ILE A 592 -7.97 -10.13 20.06
C ILE A 592 -7.18 -8.84 19.74
N CYS A 593 -7.62 -7.70 20.26
CA CYS A 593 -6.91 -6.41 20.11
C CYS A 593 -5.49 -6.48 20.65
N SER A 594 -5.28 -7.07 21.84
CA SER A 594 -3.95 -7.25 22.43
C SER A 594 -3.05 -8.15 21.58
N LEU A 595 -3.62 -9.18 20.95
CA LEU A 595 -2.91 -10.14 20.13
C LEU A 595 -2.33 -9.53 18.85
N VAL A 596 -3.06 -8.59 18.21
CA VAL A 596 -2.68 -7.99 16.93
C VAL A 596 -2.11 -6.57 17.03
N ARG A 597 -2.08 -5.98 18.25
CA ARG A 597 -1.73 -4.57 18.49
C ARG A 597 -0.40 -4.15 17.85
N GLU A 598 0.67 -4.91 18.08
CA GLU A 598 2.01 -4.60 17.55
C GLU A 598 2.05 -4.54 16.01
N ASP A 599 1.33 -5.44 15.36
CA ASP A 599 1.34 -5.58 13.90
C ASP A 599 0.45 -4.54 13.23
N LEU A 600 -0.66 -4.15 13.88
CA LEU A 600 -1.55 -3.10 13.41
C LEU A 600 -0.95 -1.69 13.60
N ILE A 601 -0.14 -1.44 14.63
CA ILE A 601 0.56 -0.16 14.84
C ILE A 601 1.77 0.00 13.92
N SER A 602 2.56 -1.07 13.72
CA SER A 602 3.92 -0.94 13.17
C SER A 602 4.03 -0.92 11.63
N ARG A 603 2.89 -0.88 10.92
CA ARG A 603 2.80 -0.81 9.44
C ARG A 603 1.59 0.03 8.99
N PRO A 604 1.44 1.31 9.38
CA PRO A 604 0.26 2.07 8.99
C PRO A 604 0.21 2.22 7.46
N PRO A 605 -0.85 1.77 6.76
CA PRO A 605 -0.98 1.99 5.32
C PRO A 605 -1.09 3.48 4.98
N SER A 606 -0.55 3.83 3.80
CA SER A 606 -0.80 5.09 3.12
C SER A 606 -2.30 5.19 2.79
N GLY A 607 -3.06 5.98 3.56
CA GLY A 607 -4.51 6.15 3.37
C GLY A 607 -5.38 5.89 4.61
N LEU A 608 -4.78 5.74 5.79
CA LEU A 608 -5.49 5.62 7.08
C LEU A 608 -6.02 6.97 7.60
N ILE A 609 -6.62 7.76 6.72
CA ILE A 609 -7.26 9.02 7.06
C ILE A 609 -8.77 8.73 7.12
N ASN A 610 -9.39 8.89 8.30
CA ASN A 610 -10.85 9.01 8.40
C ASN A 610 -11.32 10.14 7.44
N ILE A 611 -12.61 10.27 7.14
CA ILE A 611 -13.13 11.42 6.34
C ILE A 611 -12.67 12.78 6.93
N GLU A 612 -12.27 12.77 8.21
CA GLU A 612 -11.79 13.89 9.04
C GLU A 612 -10.25 14.04 9.18
N GLY A 613 -9.39 13.25 8.51
CA GLY A 613 -7.93 13.50 8.57
C GLY A 613 -7.09 12.66 9.55
N ARG A 614 -7.67 11.78 10.37
CA ARG A 614 -6.98 11.11 11.52
C ARG A 614 -6.78 9.60 11.35
N LEU A 615 -5.72 9.06 11.99
CA LEU A 615 -5.35 7.64 12.02
C LEU A 615 -6.38 6.79 12.81
N LEU A 616 -6.83 5.65 12.28
CA LEU A 616 -7.74 4.75 13.02
C LEU A 616 -7.03 4.03 14.17
N SER A 617 -7.65 3.97 15.35
CA SER A 617 -7.17 3.17 16.48
C SER A 617 -7.16 1.67 16.17
N VAL A 618 -6.42 0.89 16.95
CA VAL A 618 -6.30 -0.56 16.78
C VAL A 618 -7.65 -1.24 17.01
N GLU A 619 -8.37 -0.78 18.02
CA GLU A 619 -9.67 -1.24 18.44
C GLU A 619 -10.69 -1.03 17.32
N LYS A 620 -10.76 0.18 16.76
CA LYS A 620 -11.64 0.46 15.61
C LYS A 620 -11.24 -0.35 14.37
N GLN A 621 -9.95 -0.56 14.14
CA GLN A 621 -9.47 -1.42 13.05
C GLN A 621 -9.93 -2.89 13.22
N VAL A 622 -9.78 -3.45 14.42
CA VAL A 622 -10.24 -4.82 14.76
C VAL A 622 -11.75 -4.91 14.64
N ALA A 623 -12.50 -3.92 15.11
CA ALA A 623 -13.96 -3.86 15.00
C ALA A 623 -14.42 -3.90 13.53
N ILE A 624 -13.83 -3.08 12.66
CA ILE A 624 -14.13 -3.07 11.22
C ILE A 624 -13.90 -4.46 10.62
N ALA A 625 -12.76 -5.09 10.94
CA ALA A 625 -12.42 -6.41 10.41
C ALA A 625 -13.35 -7.50 10.93
N LEU A 626 -13.65 -7.54 12.23
CA LEU A 626 -14.58 -8.51 12.81
C LEU A 626 -16.00 -8.35 12.27
N ARG A 627 -16.50 -7.11 12.17
CA ARG A 627 -17.82 -6.84 11.57
C ARG A 627 -17.85 -7.33 10.12
N ARG A 628 -16.77 -7.09 9.37
CA ARG A 628 -16.64 -7.53 7.99
C ARG A 628 -16.74 -9.06 7.86
N LEU A 629 -16.05 -9.80 8.72
CA LEU A 629 -16.09 -11.26 8.74
C LEU A 629 -17.45 -11.80 9.21
N ALA A 630 -18.06 -11.16 10.21
CA ALA A 630 -19.32 -11.58 10.83
C ALA A 630 -20.55 -11.33 9.96
N SER A 631 -20.67 -10.18 9.28
CA SER A 631 -21.89 -9.82 8.52
C SER A 631 -21.89 -10.31 7.07
N GLY A 632 -20.70 -10.39 6.46
CA GLY A 632 -20.54 -10.68 5.04
C GLY A 632 -21.18 -9.63 4.12
N GLU A 633 -21.44 -8.40 4.60
CA GLU A 633 -22.03 -7.30 3.82
C GLU A 633 -21.08 -6.81 2.69
N SER A 634 -21.39 -5.72 2.00
CA SER A 634 -20.44 -5.08 1.07
C SER A 634 -19.44 -4.20 1.82
N GLN A 635 -18.24 -3.98 1.28
CA GLN A 635 -17.22 -3.16 1.96
C GLN A 635 -17.70 -1.71 2.13
N VAL A 636 -18.56 -1.25 1.21
CA VAL A 636 -19.23 0.06 1.25
C VAL A 636 -20.18 0.14 2.45
N SER A 637 -21.01 -0.89 2.66
CA SER A 637 -21.96 -0.93 3.78
C SER A 637 -21.22 -0.97 5.13
N VAL A 638 -20.19 -1.81 5.26
CA VAL A 638 -19.35 -1.83 6.47
C VAL A 638 -18.65 -0.49 6.67
N GLY A 639 -18.11 0.12 5.61
CA GLY A 639 -17.48 1.44 5.67
C GLY A 639 -18.42 2.53 6.16
N ALA A 640 -19.66 2.54 5.64
CA ALA A 640 -20.70 3.48 6.05
C ALA A 640 -21.02 3.36 7.55
N SER A 641 -21.08 2.14 8.12
CA SER A 641 -21.34 1.93 9.55
C SER A 641 -20.24 2.48 10.46
N PHE A 642 -18.99 2.54 9.99
CA PHE A 642 -17.84 3.03 10.78
C PHE A 642 -17.33 4.43 10.36
N GLY A 643 -17.97 5.04 9.34
CA GLY A 643 -17.58 6.34 8.79
C GLY A 643 -16.29 6.32 7.96
N VAL A 644 -15.91 5.18 7.38
CA VAL A 644 -14.64 5.01 6.67
C VAL A 644 -14.86 4.60 5.20
N GLY A 645 -13.88 4.91 4.34
CA GLY A 645 -13.93 4.55 2.92
C GLY A 645 -13.83 3.03 2.68
N GLN A 646 -14.34 2.58 1.54
CA GLN A 646 -14.29 1.16 1.13
C GLN A 646 -12.85 0.61 1.08
N SER A 647 -11.91 1.41 0.56
CA SER A 647 -10.49 1.08 0.49
C SER A 647 -9.90 0.83 1.89
N THR A 648 -10.26 1.66 2.86
CA THR A 648 -9.85 1.53 4.26
C THR A 648 -10.35 0.21 4.86
N VAL A 649 -11.63 -0.12 4.68
CA VAL A 649 -12.19 -1.41 5.14
C VAL A 649 -11.43 -2.58 4.54
N SER A 650 -11.14 -2.55 3.24
CA SER A 650 -10.41 -3.62 2.57
C SER A 650 -8.99 -3.79 3.11
N GLN A 651 -8.26 -2.69 3.32
CA GLN A 651 -6.88 -2.73 3.81
C GLN A 651 -6.81 -3.19 5.27
N VAL A 652 -7.67 -2.63 6.13
CA VAL A 652 -7.74 -2.97 7.55
C VAL A 652 -8.10 -4.44 7.75
N THR A 653 -9.12 -4.93 7.02
CA THR A 653 -9.54 -6.33 7.11
C THR A 653 -8.40 -7.27 6.72
N TRP A 654 -7.68 -6.97 5.64
CA TRP A 654 -6.58 -7.82 5.18
C TRP A 654 -5.40 -7.83 6.16
N ARG A 655 -5.04 -6.67 6.72
CA ARG A 655 -3.98 -6.57 7.74
C ARG A 655 -4.34 -7.33 9.01
N PHE A 656 -5.60 -7.23 9.44
CA PHE A 656 -6.10 -8.01 10.56
C PHE A 656 -5.95 -9.51 10.27
N ILE A 657 -6.36 -9.98 9.08
CA ILE A 657 -6.20 -11.39 8.67
C ILE A 657 -4.74 -11.82 8.74
N GLU A 658 -3.81 -11.06 8.15
CA GLU A 658 -2.37 -11.40 8.18
C GLU A 658 -1.81 -11.45 9.61
N ALA A 659 -2.15 -10.46 10.45
CA ALA A 659 -1.71 -10.41 11.84
C ALA A 659 -2.28 -11.56 12.68
N THR A 660 -3.58 -11.83 12.56
CA THR A 660 -4.24 -12.94 13.26
C THR A 660 -3.69 -14.29 12.79
N GLU A 661 -3.46 -14.47 11.48
CA GLU A 661 -2.88 -15.71 10.95
C GLU A 661 -1.47 -15.98 11.51
N GLU A 662 -0.67 -14.97 11.78
CA GLU A 662 0.68 -15.16 12.35
C GLU A 662 0.62 -15.37 13.88
N ARG A 663 -0.14 -14.54 14.59
CA ARG A 663 -0.14 -14.49 16.06
C ARG A 663 -1.05 -15.54 16.71
N ALA A 664 -2.16 -15.91 16.07
CA ALA A 664 -3.15 -16.81 16.66
C ALA A 664 -2.89 -18.31 16.41
N ARG A 665 -1.84 -18.69 15.65
CA ARG A 665 -1.56 -20.12 15.31
C ARG A 665 -1.55 -21.09 16.48
N HIS A 666 -1.19 -20.61 17.68
CA HIS A 666 -1.16 -21.43 18.87
C HIS A 666 -2.55 -21.94 19.31
N HIS A 667 -3.65 -21.30 18.88
CA HIS A 667 -5.02 -21.76 19.10
C HIS A 667 -5.42 -22.95 18.21
N LEU A 668 -4.69 -23.19 17.12
CA LEU A 668 -4.93 -24.27 16.16
C LEU A 668 -3.71 -25.19 16.09
N LYS A 669 -3.66 -26.13 17.04
CA LYS A 669 -2.58 -27.11 17.16
C LYS A 669 -3.14 -28.46 17.57
N TRP A 670 -2.52 -29.53 17.07
CA TRP A 670 -2.83 -30.89 17.51
C TRP A 670 -2.58 -31.05 19.01
N PRO A 671 -3.52 -31.67 19.76
CA PRO A 671 -3.46 -31.76 21.21
C PRO A 671 -2.27 -32.57 21.72
N ASP A 672 -1.80 -32.24 22.92
CA ASP A 672 -0.81 -33.05 23.63
C ASP A 672 -1.42 -34.32 24.24
N SER A 673 -0.58 -35.19 24.83
CA SER A 673 -1.04 -36.47 25.40
C SER A 673 -2.05 -36.31 26.55
N SER A 674 -2.07 -35.17 27.25
CA SER A 674 -3.03 -34.91 28.33
C SER A 674 -4.39 -34.46 27.78
N GLN A 675 -4.36 -33.53 26.82
CA GLN A 675 -5.54 -33.03 26.12
C GLN A 675 -6.20 -34.13 25.31
N ILE A 676 -5.43 -34.99 24.63
CA ILE A 676 -6.00 -36.10 23.86
C ILE A 676 -6.69 -37.13 24.77
N GLY A 677 -6.21 -37.32 26.01
CA GLY A 677 -6.89 -38.13 27.02
C GLY A 677 -8.25 -37.57 27.41
N ARG A 678 -8.35 -36.23 27.53
CA ARG A 678 -9.63 -35.53 27.76
C ARG A 678 -10.58 -35.69 26.57
N ILE A 679 -10.09 -35.56 25.34
CA ILE A 679 -10.88 -35.73 24.11
C ILE A 679 -11.45 -37.15 24.01
N LYS A 680 -10.63 -38.18 24.25
CA LYS A 680 -11.05 -39.58 24.28
C LYS A 680 -12.17 -39.83 25.29
N SER A 681 -12.00 -39.29 26.50
CA SER A 681 -13.01 -39.42 27.56
C SER A 681 -14.31 -38.68 27.21
N GLY A 682 -14.20 -37.52 26.53
CA GLY A 682 -15.34 -36.75 26.05
C GLY A 682 -16.18 -37.49 25.00
N PHE A 683 -15.54 -38.08 23.98
CA PHE A 683 -16.27 -38.88 22.98
C PHE A 683 -16.85 -40.17 23.56
N GLU A 684 -16.15 -40.82 24.49
CA GLU A 684 -16.68 -41.99 25.19
C GLU A 684 -17.90 -41.65 26.06
N ALA A 685 -17.93 -40.47 26.68
CA ALA A 685 -19.10 -39.97 27.39
C ALA A 685 -20.24 -39.58 26.44
N LEU A 686 -19.92 -38.96 25.29
CA LEU A 686 -20.89 -38.43 24.34
C LEU A 686 -21.62 -39.53 23.55
N CYS A 687 -20.89 -40.51 23.05
CA CYS A 687 -21.41 -41.53 22.12
C CYS A 687 -20.96 -42.95 22.45
N GLY A 688 -20.12 -43.14 23.47
CA GLY A 688 -19.66 -44.46 23.88
C GLY A 688 -18.53 -45.06 23.06
N LEU A 689 -17.88 -44.26 22.21
CA LEU A 689 -16.74 -44.67 21.40
C LEU A 689 -15.41 -44.58 22.20
N PRO A 690 -14.78 -45.72 22.55
CA PRO A 690 -13.53 -45.71 23.30
C PRO A 690 -12.34 -45.33 22.41
N ASN A 691 -11.38 -44.58 22.95
CA ASN A 691 -10.13 -44.21 22.27
C ASN A 691 -10.31 -43.37 20.97
N CYS A 692 -11.47 -42.74 20.79
CA CYS A 692 -11.74 -41.80 19.70
C CYS A 692 -11.06 -40.44 19.96
N CYS A 693 -10.25 -39.95 19.02
CA CYS A 693 -9.44 -38.75 19.16
C CYS A 693 -10.01 -37.52 18.44
N GLY A 694 -11.16 -37.62 17.78
CA GLY A 694 -11.75 -36.53 16.99
C GLY A 694 -12.72 -36.99 15.92
N ALA A 695 -13.43 -36.03 15.34
CA ALA A 695 -14.29 -36.21 14.18
C ALA A 695 -13.78 -35.36 13.01
N ILE A 696 -13.78 -35.91 11.80
CA ILE A 696 -13.38 -35.21 10.57
C ILE A 696 -14.58 -34.99 9.66
N ASP A 697 -14.69 -33.79 9.12
CA ASP A 697 -15.63 -33.48 8.06
C ASP A 697 -15.09 -32.42 7.11
N SER A 698 -15.81 -32.16 6.02
CA SER A 698 -15.47 -31.15 5.03
C SER A 698 -16.67 -30.32 4.61
N THR A 699 -16.41 -29.09 4.16
CA THR A 699 -17.41 -28.15 3.66
C THR A 699 -16.92 -27.41 2.41
N HIS A 700 -17.86 -27.01 1.54
CA HIS A 700 -17.59 -26.17 0.38
C HIS A 700 -17.80 -24.68 0.70
N ILE A 701 -16.82 -23.85 0.30
CA ILE A 701 -16.93 -22.39 0.32
C ILE A 701 -17.06 -21.88 -1.12
N VAL A 702 -18.23 -21.35 -1.46
CA VAL A 702 -18.53 -20.83 -2.80
C VAL A 702 -17.77 -19.52 -3.04
N MET A 703 -17.20 -19.36 -4.22
CA MET A 703 -16.44 -18.18 -4.64
C MET A 703 -16.79 -17.74 -6.06
N THR A 704 -16.42 -16.50 -6.42
CA THR A 704 -16.52 -16.01 -7.80
C THR A 704 -15.13 -15.89 -8.42
N LEU A 705 -14.91 -16.58 -9.53
CA LEU A 705 -13.67 -16.47 -10.30
C LEU A 705 -13.80 -15.39 -11.39
N PRO A 706 -12.74 -14.59 -11.66
CA PRO A 706 -12.69 -13.74 -12.84
C PRO A 706 -12.78 -14.59 -14.12
N ALA A 707 -13.43 -14.07 -15.17
CA ALA A 707 -13.64 -14.77 -16.45
C ALA A 707 -12.34 -15.27 -17.14
N VAL A 708 -11.17 -14.77 -16.73
CA VAL A 708 -9.85 -15.13 -17.29
C VAL A 708 -9.22 -16.35 -16.60
N GLN A 709 -9.76 -16.82 -15.46
CA GLN A 709 -9.18 -17.90 -14.63
C GLN A 709 -10.12 -19.10 -14.40
N THR A 710 -11.12 -19.27 -15.27
CA THR A 710 -12.07 -20.39 -15.25
C THR A 710 -11.36 -21.68 -15.64
N SER A 711 -11.17 -22.57 -14.67
CA SER A 711 -10.64 -23.93 -14.86
C SER A 711 -11.66 -24.88 -14.29
N ASP A 712 -11.97 -25.95 -15.03
CA ASP A 712 -13.01 -26.93 -14.67
C ASP A 712 -12.77 -27.55 -13.28
N ASP A 713 -11.50 -27.69 -12.86
CA ASP A 713 -11.12 -28.22 -11.54
C ASP A 713 -11.77 -27.51 -10.34
N TRP A 714 -12.13 -26.23 -10.47
CA TRP A 714 -12.73 -25.44 -9.39
C TRP A 714 -14.26 -25.49 -9.39
N CYS A 715 -14.85 -26.04 -10.46
CA CYS A 715 -16.28 -26.24 -10.59
C CYS A 715 -16.64 -27.51 -9.81
N ASP A 716 -17.49 -27.36 -8.80
CA ASP A 716 -18.05 -28.48 -8.07
C ASP A 716 -19.20 -29.14 -8.85
N GLN A 717 -19.79 -30.13 -8.21
CA GLN A 717 -20.82 -30.99 -8.81
C GLN A 717 -22.15 -30.26 -9.02
N GLU A 718 -22.37 -29.16 -8.32
CA GLU A 718 -23.55 -28.30 -8.44
C GLU A 718 -23.31 -27.13 -9.41
N ASN A 719 -22.23 -27.19 -10.21
CA ASN A 719 -21.76 -26.14 -11.12
C ASN A 719 -21.42 -24.81 -10.44
N ASN A 720 -21.10 -24.83 -9.15
CA ASN A 720 -20.59 -23.66 -8.45
C ASN A 720 -19.05 -23.67 -8.44
N TYR A 721 -18.44 -22.50 -8.46
CA TYR A 721 -17.00 -22.41 -8.20
C TYR A 721 -16.77 -22.43 -6.69
N SER A 722 -16.08 -23.43 -6.16
CA SER A 722 -15.91 -23.57 -4.72
C SER A 722 -14.53 -24.09 -4.30
N MET A 723 -14.21 -23.87 -3.03
CA MET A 723 -12.99 -24.32 -2.36
C MET A 723 -13.35 -25.24 -1.20
N PHE A 724 -12.62 -26.35 -1.07
CA PHE A 724 -12.79 -27.25 0.06
C PHE A 724 -12.11 -26.74 1.33
N VAL A 725 -12.80 -26.95 2.43
CA VAL A 725 -12.26 -26.87 3.78
C VAL A 725 -12.51 -28.20 4.46
N GLN A 726 -11.44 -28.86 4.92
CA GLN A 726 -11.50 -30.06 5.74
C GLN A 726 -10.99 -29.74 7.12
N GLY A 727 -11.64 -30.27 8.15
CA GLY A 727 -11.31 -29.98 9.54
C GLY A 727 -11.50 -31.20 10.41
N VAL A 728 -10.55 -31.42 11.32
CA VAL A 728 -10.66 -32.38 12.41
C VAL A 728 -11.03 -31.60 13.66
N VAL A 729 -12.08 -32.02 14.36
CA VAL A 729 -12.56 -31.35 15.57
C VAL A 729 -12.62 -32.29 16.77
N ASP A 730 -12.62 -31.71 17.97
CA ASP A 730 -12.93 -32.43 19.21
C ASP A 730 -14.43 -32.41 19.55
N PHE A 731 -14.76 -32.95 20.73
CA PHE A 731 -16.13 -33.03 21.24
C PHE A 731 -16.69 -31.66 21.67
N GLU A 732 -15.84 -30.65 21.88
CA GLU A 732 -16.22 -29.25 22.19
C GLU A 732 -16.34 -28.40 20.92
N MET A 733 -16.29 -29.03 19.72
CA MET A 733 -16.33 -28.37 18.41
C MET A 733 -15.11 -27.50 18.11
N ARG A 734 -14.00 -27.71 18.82
CA ARG A 734 -12.73 -27.02 18.56
C ARG A 734 -12.02 -27.65 17.36
N PHE A 735 -11.53 -26.84 16.43
CA PHE A 735 -10.69 -27.34 15.34
C PHE A 735 -9.29 -27.72 15.86
N LEU A 736 -8.87 -28.96 15.60
CA LEU A 736 -7.55 -29.51 15.96
C LEU A 736 -6.56 -29.46 14.79
N ASP A 737 -7.08 -29.63 13.56
CA ASP A 737 -6.32 -29.55 12.32
C ASP A 737 -7.26 -29.09 11.20
N ILE A 738 -6.76 -28.28 10.27
CA ILE A 738 -7.54 -27.84 9.10
C ILE A 738 -6.71 -27.90 7.83
N VAL A 739 -7.40 -28.10 6.72
CA VAL A 739 -6.85 -28.08 5.37
C VAL A 739 -7.77 -27.25 4.50
N THR A 740 -7.21 -26.24 3.84
CA THR A 740 -7.93 -25.33 2.94
C THR A 740 -7.07 -25.04 1.70
N GLY A 741 -7.64 -24.42 0.68
CA GLY A 741 -6.94 -24.05 -0.56
C GLY A 741 -7.06 -25.05 -1.72
N TRP A 742 -7.89 -26.09 -1.58
CA TRP A 742 -8.06 -27.11 -2.61
C TRP A 742 -9.34 -26.91 -3.44
N PRO A 743 -9.36 -27.27 -4.74
CA PRO A 743 -10.50 -27.05 -5.62
C PRO A 743 -11.72 -27.92 -5.28
N GLY A 744 -12.93 -27.35 -5.34
CA GLY A 744 -14.22 -27.99 -5.07
C GLY A 744 -14.58 -29.17 -6.00
N GLY A 745 -13.97 -29.25 -7.20
CA GLY A 745 -14.17 -30.39 -8.10
C GLY A 745 -13.43 -31.68 -7.69
N MET A 746 -12.59 -31.63 -6.65
CA MET A 746 -11.77 -32.77 -6.21
C MET A 746 -12.57 -33.75 -5.32
N PRO A 747 -12.46 -35.08 -5.50
CA PRO A 747 -13.08 -36.02 -4.56
C PRO A 747 -12.44 -35.97 -3.17
N ILE A 748 -13.25 -36.09 -2.10
CA ILE A 748 -12.81 -36.02 -0.69
C ILE A 748 -11.68 -37.02 -0.36
N SER A 749 -11.69 -38.21 -0.97
CA SER A 749 -10.63 -39.20 -0.80
C SER A 749 -9.25 -38.71 -1.29
N ARG A 750 -9.22 -37.88 -2.34
CA ARG A 750 -7.99 -37.24 -2.84
C ARG A 750 -7.61 -36.04 -2.00
N LEU A 751 -8.59 -35.25 -1.55
CA LEU A 751 -8.38 -34.15 -0.61
C LEU A 751 -7.69 -34.64 0.67
N LEU A 752 -8.17 -35.74 1.25
CA LEU A 752 -7.57 -36.35 2.44
C LEU A 752 -6.10 -36.72 2.19
N LYS A 753 -5.77 -37.38 1.07
CA LYS A 753 -4.38 -37.77 0.75
C LYS A 753 -3.45 -36.55 0.55
N CYS A 754 -3.99 -35.42 0.13
CA CYS A 754 -3.26 -34.16 0.00
C CYS A 754 -3.03 -33.45 1.34
N SER A 755 -3.79 -33.80 2.40
CA SER A 755 -3.67 -33.17 3.72
C SER A 755 -2.34 -33.45 4.40
N GLY A 756 -1.84 -32.47 5.16
CA GLY A 756 -0.72 -32.69 6.08
C GLY A 756 -1.07 -33.70 7.17
N PHE A 757 -2.33 -33.71 7.61
CA PHE A 757 -2.87 -34.65 8.59
C PHE A 757 -2.69 -36.12 8.17
N TYR A 758 -3.10 -36.47 6.94
CA TYR A 758 -2.93 -37.81 6.38
C TYR A 758 -1.47 -38.24 6.38
N LYS A 759 -0.56 -37.39 5.88
CA LYS A 759 0.89 -37.67 5.85
C LYS A 759 1.47 -37.93 7.25
N LEU A 760 0.99 -37.20 8.27
CA LEU A 760 1.42 -37.37 9.66
C LEU A 760 0.85 -38.65 10.29
N CYS A 761 -0.35 -39.07 9.92
CA CYS A 761 -0.91 -40.36 10.37
C CYS A 761 -0.19 -41.54 9.70
N GLU A 762 0.07 -41.46 8.39
CA GLU A 762 0.77 -42.53 7.65
C GLU A 762 2.24 -42.69 8.09
N SER A 763 2.89 -41.60 8.50
CA SER A 763 4.24 -41.67 9.09
C SER A 763 4.26 -42.11 10.56
N GLY A 764 3.09 -42.35 11.16
CA GLY A 764 2.94 -42.76 12.56
C GLY A 764 3.22 -41.66 13.58
N ALA A 765 3.30 -40.39 13.15
CA ALA A 765 3.54 -39.23 14.01
C ALA A 765 2.26 -38.73 14.72
N ARG A 766 1.07 -39.05 14.20
CA ARG A 766 -0.24 -38.79 14.81
C ARG A 766 -1.08 -40.06 14.85
N LEU A 767 -1.99 -40.15 15.83
CA LEU A 767 -2.88 -41.30 16.03
C LEU A 767 -2.16 -42.65 16.22
N ASN A 768 -0.97 -42.62 16.80
CA ASN A 768 -0.15 -43.80 17.09
C ASN A 768 0.17 -43.93 18.59
N GLY A 769 -0.68 -43.35 19.45
CA GLY A 769 -0.55 -43.44 20.90
C GLY A 769 -0.97 -44.79 21.48
N ASN A 770 -1.04 -44.87 22.81
CA ASN A 770 -1.23 -46.13 23.54
C ASN A 770 -2.54 -46.85 23.17
N VAL A 771 -2.41 -48.16 22.94
CA VAL A 771 -3.52 -49.08 22.67
C VAL A 771 -4.33 -49.29 23.95
N ARG A 772 -5.66 -49.21 23.84
CA ARG A 772 -6.59 -49.44 24.95
C ARG A 772 -7.17 -50.85 24.88
N LYS A 773 -7.13 -51.57 25.99
CA LYS A 773 -7.80 -52.87 26.14
C LYS A 773 -9.26 -52.67 26.51
N LEU A 774 -10.15 -53.30 25.75
CA LEU A 774 -11.60 -53.31 26.00
C LEU A 774 -11.98 -54.43 26.96
N SER A 775 -13.19 -54.36 27.50
CA SER A 775 -13.78 -55.34 28.42
C SER A 775 -13.86 -56.77 27.88
N ALA A 776 -13.79 -56.94 26.55
CA ALA A 776 -13.79 -58.25 25.87
C ALA A 776 -12.37 -58.79 25.56
N GLY A 777 -11.29 -58.18 26.08
CA GLY A 777 -9.90 -58.58 25.81
C GLY A 777 -9.33 -58.07 24.48
N GLU A 778 -10.11 -57.34 23.70
CA GLU A 778 -9.70 -56.76 22.41
C GLU A 778 -8.95 -55.44 22.59
N GLU A 779 -7.97 -55.21 21.72
CA GLU A 779 -7.12 -54.03 21.73
C GLU A 779 -7.57 -53.01 20.66
N ILE A 780 -7.71 -51.73 21.02
CA ILE A 780 -8.10 -50.65 20.09
C ILE A 780 -7.07 -49.52 20.13
N ARG A 781 -6.54 -49.16 18.96
CA ARG A 781 -5.65 -48.00 18.78
C ARG A 781 -6.42 -46.70 18.69
N GLU A 782 -5.71 -45.58 18.64
CA GLU A 782 -6.30 -44.27 18.41
C GLU A 782 -6.89 -44.17 17.00
N TYR A 783 -8.08 -43.58 16.88
CA TYR A 783 -8.74 -43.35 15.60
C TYR A 783 -9.59 -42.08 15.65
N ILE A 784 -9.99 -41.61 14.47
CA ILE A 784 -10.98 -40.55 14.30
C ILE A 784 -12.18 -41.06 13.49
N VAL A 785 -13.29 -40.33 13.58
CA VAL A 785 -14.54 -40.70 12.91
C VAL A 785 -14.79 -39.79 11.71
N GLY A 786 -15.14 -40.36 10.56
CA GLY A 786 -15.49 -39.60 9.35
C GLY A 786 -16.80 -40.03 8.71
N GLY A 787 -17.31 -39.19 7.80
CA GLY A 787 -18.51 -39.51 7.01
C GLY A 787 -18.29 -40.56 5.92
N ALA A 788 -19.37 -40.98 5.26
CA ALA A 788 -19.34 -42.00 4.18
C ALA A 788 -18.50 -41.58 2.95
N SER A 789 -18.21 -40.28 2.79
CA SER A 789 -17.37 -39.76 1.70
C SER A 789 -15.87 -39.97 1.92
N TYR A 790 -15.47 -40.43 3.11
CA TYR A 790 -14.09 -40.74 3.45
C TYR A 790 -13.77 -42.23 3.24
N PRO A 791 -12.51 -42.58 2.90
CA PRO A 791 -12.08 -43.98 2.87
C PRO A 791 -12.04 -44.57 4.29
N LEU A 792 -12.32 -45.88 4.42
CA LEU A 792 -12.06 -46.60 5.67
C LEU A 792 -10.56 -46.90 5.75
N LEU A 793 -9.91 -46.41 6.80
CA LEU A 793 -8.47 -46.56 7.02
C LEU A 793 -8.17 -47.09 8.43
N PRO A 794 -6.94 -47.55 8.67
CA PRO A 794 -6.46 -47.96 9.98
C PRO A 794 -6.88 -47.03 11.15
N TRP A 795 -6.79 -45.72 10.94
CA TRP A 795 -6.97 -44.66 11.93
C TRP A 795 -8.20 -43.78 11.64
N LEU A 796 -9.00 -44.10 10.60
CA LEU A 796 -10.20 -43.35 10.21
C LEU A 796 -11.38 -44.32 10.00
N VAL A 797 -12.35 -44.25 10.90
CA VAL A 797 -13.53 -45.13 10.92
C VAL A 797 -14.71 -44.43 10.24
N THR A 798 -15.33 -45.12 9.29
CA THR A 798 -16.46 -44.62 8.47
C THR A 798 -17.67 -45.56 8.57
N PRO A 799 -18.90 -45.06 8.34
CA PRO A 799 -20.12 -45.85 8.51
C PRO A 799 -20.23 -47.01 7.50
N PHE A 800 -21.10 -47.97 7.80
CA PHE A 800 -21.45 -49.05 6.87
C PHE A 800 -22.32 -48.55 5.71
N GLU A 801 -22.11 -49.09 4.51
CA GLU A 801 -22.97 -48.81 3.35
C GLU A 801 -24.35 -49.49 3.52
N GLY A 802 -25.40 -48.89 2.93
CA GLY A 802 -26.76 -49.44 3.01
C GLY A 802 -26.84 -50.83 2.40
N GLY A 803 -27.21 -51.84 3.21
CA GLY A 803 -27.34 -53.25 2.80
C GLY A 803 -26.49 -54.26 3.60
N GLU A 804 -25.63 -53.79 4.50
CA GLU A 804 -24.80 -54.62 5.39
C GLU A 804 -25.56 -55.09 6.66
N PRO A 805 -25.12 -56.17 7.37
CA PRO A 805 -25.95 -56.96 8.30
C PRO A 805 -26.52 -56.18 9.49
N THR A 806 -27.44 -56.82 10.24
CA THR A 806 -28.24 -56.27 11.36
C THR A 806 -27.45 -55.50 12.42
N SER A 807 -26.14 -55.75 12.57
CA SER A 807 -25.23 -55.01 13.46
C SER A 807 -24.92 -53.57 12.98
N SER A 808 -25.17 -53.25 11.71
CA SER A 808 -24.98 -51.91 11.13
C SER A 808 -26.02 -50.89 11.61
N SER A 809 -27.23 -51.33 12.00
CA SER A 809 -28.32 -50.42 12.40
C SER A 809 -28.09 -49.76 13.76
N GLU A 810 -27.34 -50.39 14.66
CA GLU A 810 -26.98 -49.82 15.97
C GLU A 810 -25.67 -49.02 15.91
N PHE A 811 -24.72 -49.40 15.05
CA PHE A 811 -23.41 -48.76 14.96
C PHE A 811 -23.43 -47.40 14.24
N ASN A 812 -24.10 -47.32 13.08
CA ASN A 812 -24.11 -46.11 12.27
C ASN A 812 -24.66 -44.87 13.01
N PRO A 813 -25.75 -44.95 13.80
CA PRO A 813 -26.23 -43.81 14.61
C PRO A 813 -25.21 -43.32 15.65
N VAL A 814 -24.45 -44.23 16.27
CA VAL A 814 -23.41 -43.89 17.24
C VAL A 814 -22.26 -43.14 16.56
N LEU A 815 -21.80 -43.65 15.42
CA LEU A 815 -20.75 -43.02 14.64
C LEU A 815 -21.19 -41.64 14.13
N GLU A 816 -22.44 -41.53 13.68
CA GLU A 816 -23.03 -40.27 13.23
C GLU A 816 -23.12 -39.25 14.39
N THR A 817 -23.42 -39.70 15.61
CA THR A 817 -23.43 -38.84 16.80
C THR A 817 -22.06 -38.22 17.07
N ALA A 818 -20.97 -38.97 16.86
CA ALA A 818 -19.62 -38.43 16.94
C ALA A 818 -19.31 -37.46 15.78
N ARG A 819 -19.70 -37.82 14.55
CA ARG A 819 -19.53 -36.97 13.36
C ARG A 819 -20.27 -35.64 13.47
N LEU A 820 -21.44 -35.62 14.12
CA LEU A 820 -22.23 -34.43 14.34
C LEU A 820 -21.46 -33.31 15.06
N ALA A 821 -20.41 -33.61 15.84
CA ALA A 821 -19.53 -32.59 16.40
C ALA A 821 -18.85 -31.77 15.30
N ALA A 822 -18.33 -32.42 14.25
CA ALA A 822 -17.71 -31.77 13.10
C ALA A 822 -18.73 -31.00 12.25
N VAL A 823 -19.91 -31.58 12.00
CA VAL A 823 -21.00 -30.93 11.26
C VAL A 823 -21.44 -29.65 11.98
N LYS A 824 -21.63 -29.71 13.30
CA LYS A 824 -22.01 -28.55 14.11
C LYS A 824 -20.91 -27.49 14.15
N ALA A 825 -19.64 -27.89 14.25
CA ALA A 825 -18.51 -26.96 14.21
C ALA A 825 -18.49 -26.17 12.89
N PHE A 826 -18.65 -26.83 11.74
CA PHE A 826 -18.71 -26.15 10.44
C PHE A 826 -19.96 -25.29 10.27
N ALA A 827 -21.12 -25.73 10.79
CA ALA A 827 -22.34 -24.95 10.80
C ALA A 827 -22.16 -23.66 11.63
N GLN A 828 -21.55 -23.75 12.82
CA GLN A 828 -21.22 -22.59 13.65
C GLN A 828 -20.20 -21.66 13.00
N LEU A 829 -19.18 -22.22 12.34
CA LEU A 829 -18.18 -21.45 11.62
C LEU A 829 -18.83 -20.60 10.50
N LYS A 830 -19.64 -21.24 9.65
CA LYS A 830 -20.35 -20.58 8.53
C LYS A 830 -21.43 -19.61 9.01
N GLY A 831 -22.14 -19.95 10.09
CA GLY A 831 -23.18 -19.11 10.68
C GLY A 831 -22.61 -17.88 11.39
N GLY A 832 -21.55 -18.06 12.18
CA GLY A 832 -20.87 -16.99 12.91
C GLY A 832 -20.12 -16.04 11.98
N TRP A 833 -19.41 -16.58 10.98
CA TRP A 833 -18.62 -15.81 10.02
C TRP A 833 -19.28 -15.84 8.63
N ARG A 834 -20.36 -15.06 8.46
CA ARG A 834 -21.19 -15.06 7.24
C ARG A 834 -20.43 -14.69 5.96
N ILE A 835 -19.22 -14.14 6.06
CA ILE A 835 -18.33 -13.96 4.91
C ILE A 835 -18.05 -15.28 4.16
N LEU A 836 -18.16 -16.42 4.84
CA LEU A 836 -17.97 -17.76 4.26
C LEU A 836 -19.22 -18.29 3.53
N ASN A 837 -20.41 -17.72 3.80
CA ASN A 837 -21.68 -18.15 3.21
C ASN A 837 -22.15 -17.27 2.04
N LYS A 838 -21.76 -16.00 2.02
CA LYS A 838 -22.17 -15.08 0.94
C LYS A 838 -21.20 -15.16 -0.24
N VAL A 839 -21.73 -14.98 -1.45
CA VAL A 839 -20.95 -14.90 -2.69
C VAL A 839 -19.89 -13.81 -2.52
N MET A 840 -18.65 -14.22 -2.30
CA MET A 840 -17.58 -13.28 -2.03
C MET A 840 -17.33 -12.37 -3.24
N TRP A 841 -17.00 -11.11 -2.95
CA TRP A 841 -16.46 -10.18 -3.93
C TRP A 841 -15.06 -10.65 -4.35
N ARG A 842 -14.98 -11.39 -5.46
CA ARG A 842 -13.76 -11.83 -6.19
C ARG A 842 -12.48 -11.98 -5.33
N PRO A 843 -12.44 -12.81 -4.29
CA PRO A 843 -11.18 -13.08 -3.62
C PRO A 843 -10.27 -13.82 -4.59
N ASP A 844 -9.03 -13.37 -4.69
CA ASP A 844 -7.98 -14.12 -5.36
C ASP A 844 -7.91 -15.54 -4.74
N LYS A 845 -7.67 -16.57 -5.56
CA LYS A 845 -7.46 -17.98 -5.13
C LYS A 845 -6.40 -18.08 -4.02
N ARG A 846 -5.51 -17.09 -3.93
CA ARG A 846 -4.44 -16.98 -2.92
C ARG A 846 -4.90 -16.44 -1.57
N LYS A 847 -5.95 -15.60 -1.52
CA LYS A 847 -6.38 -14.89 -0.31
C LYS A 847 -7.44 -15.62 0.49
N LEU A 848 -8.31 -16.36 -0.21
CA LEU A 848 -9.39 -17.11 0.41
C LEU A 848 -8.92 -18.14 1.48
N PRO A 849 -7.83 -18.90 1.27
CA PRO A 849 -7.35 -19.85 2.27
C PRO A 849 -7.01 -19.17 3.61
N SER A 850 -6.38 -18.00 3.58
CA SER A 850 -6.06 -17.22 4.79
C SER A 850 -7.31 -16.72 5.51
N ILE A 851 -8.33 -16.27 4.77
CA ILE A 851 -9.62 -15.85 5.38
C ILE A 851 -10.26 -17.02 6.13
N ILE A 852 -10.34 -18.18 5.47
CA ILE A 852 -10.91 -19.40 6.06
C ILE A 852 -10.15 -19.81 7.32
N LEU A 853 -8.82 -19.82 7.25
CA LEU A 853 -7.95 -20.14 8.39
C LEU A 853 -8.19 -19.17 9.55
N VAL A 854 -8.27 -17.86 9.30
CA VAL A 854 -8.55 -16.87 10.34
C VAL A 854 -9.94 -17.04 10.95
N CYS A 855 -10.98 -17.34 10.17
CA CYS A 855 -12.30 -17.67 10.73
C CYS A 855 -12.23 -18.90 11.65
N CYS A 856 -11.47 -19.94 11.28
CA CYS A 856 -11.27 -21.12 12.14
C CYS A 856 -10.49 -20.77 13.42
N LEU A 857 -9.48 -19.90 13.32
CA LEU A 857 -8.72 -19.40 14.47
C LEU A 857 -9.62 -18.61 15.43
N LEU A 858 -10.44 -17.69 14.90
CA LEU A 858 -11.39 -16.91 15.69
C LEU A 858 -12.45 -17.80 16.36
N HIS A 859 -12.91 -18.85 15.68
CA HIS A 859 -13.80 -19.86 16.28
C HIS A 859 -13.15 -20.54 17.49
N ASN A 860 -11.89 -20.97 17.37
CA ASN A 860 -11.17 -21.55 18.50
C ASN A 860 -10.91 -20.53 19.63
N ILE A 861 -10.64 -19.26 19.30
CA ILE A 861 -10.47 -18.18 20.31
C ILE A 861 -11.75 -17.97 21.11
N ILE A 862 -12.92 -17.99 20.45
CA ILE A 862 -14.23 -17.88 21.12
C ILE A 862 -14.38 -19.01 22.16
N ILE A 863 -14.07 -20.24 21.77
CA ILE A 863 -14.10 -21.41 22.68
C ILE A 863 -13.09 -21.25 23.83
N ASP A 864 -11.85 -20.85 23.53
CA ASP A 864 -10.78 -20.68 24.51
C ASP A 864 -11.09 -19.59 25.55
N CYS A 865 -11.78 -18.54 25.15
CA CYS A 865 -12.22 -17.46 26.04
C CYS A 865 -13.52 -17.80 26.80
N GLY A 866 -14.16 -18.93 26.51
CA GLY A 866 -15.43 -19.34 27.11
C GLY A 866 -16.63 -18.52 26.63
N ASP A 867 -16.53 -17.89 25.46
CA ASP A 867 -17.64 -17.18 24.83
C ASP A 867 -18.53 -18.16 24.06
N ASN A 868 -19.83 -17.87 24.02
CA ASN A 868 -20.79 -18.60 23.20
C ASN A 868 -21.32 -17.68 22.09
N LEU A 869 -21.57 -18.25 20.92
CA LEU A 869 -22.27 -17.56 19.84
C LEU A 869 -23.71 -17.24 20.26
N ASP A 870 -24.17 -16.05 19.91
CA ASP A 870 -25.53 -15.58 20.15
C ASP A 870 -26.57 -16.55 19.52
N PRO A 871 -27.62 -16.98 20.27
CA PRO A 871 -28.66 -17.87 19.75
C PRO A 871 -29.40 -17.36 18.50
N SER A 872 -29.37 -16.05 18.24
CA SER A 872 -29.98 -15.41 17.07
C SER A 872 -29.24 -15.69 15.74
N VAL A 873 -28.05 -16.31 15.80
CA VAL A 873 -27.32 -16.72 14.60
C VAL A 873 -28.06 -17.90 13.95
N ALA A 874 -28.68 -17.66 12.78
CA ALA A 874 -29.28 -18.71 11.98
C ALA A 874 -28.23 -19.78 11.60
N LEU A 875 -28.34 -20.95 12.22
CA LEU A 875 -27.51 -22.13 11.93
C LEU A 875 -28.33 -23.10 11.07
N SER A 876 -27.76 -23.54 9.95
CA SER A 876 -28.31 -24.65 9.19
C SER A 876 -28.08 -25.96 9.95
N ALA A 877 -29.04 -26.90 9.87
CA ALA A 877 -28.88 -28.22 10.47
C ALA A 877 -27.69 -29.01 9.88
N HIS A 878 -27.35 -28.71 8.62
CA HIS A 878 -26.15 -29.18 7.94
C HIS A 878 -25.46 -28.00 7.25
N HIS A 879 -24.13 -27.94 7.29
CA HIS A 879 -23.33 -26.86 6.67
C HIS A 879 -23.28 -26.86 5.13
N ASP A 880 -23.70 -27.95 4.46
CA ASP A 880 -23.66 -28.14 3.00
C ASP A 880 -24.97 -28.82 2.52
N SER A 881 -26.13 -28.22 2.81
CA SER A 881 -27.45 -28.80 2.46
C SER A 881 -27.66 -29.07 0.97
N ASP A 882 -26.97 -28.30 0.12
CA ASP A 882 -27.11 -28.35 -1.34
C ASP A 882 -26.21 -29.42 -1.98
N TYR A 883 -25.27 -30.00 -1.22
CA TYR A 883 -24.31 -30.98 -1.74
C TYR A 883 -24.67 -32.40 -1.30
N ARG A 884 -24.84 -33.32 -2.24
CA ARG A 884 -24.99 -34.76 -1.93
C ARG A 884 -23.63 -35.42 -1.76
N GLY A 885 -23.38 -36.02 -0.60
CA GLY A 885 -22.16 -36.77 -0.36
C GLY A 885 -22.03 -38.02 -1.25
N HIS A 886 -20.94 -38.13 -1.99
CA HIS A 886 -20.58 -39.37 -2.70
C HIS A 886 -19.91 -40.36 -1.75
N VAL A 887 -20.40 -41.60 -1.73
CA VAL A 887 -19.84 -42.66 -0.89
C VAL A 887 -18.48 -43.13 -1.44
N CYS A 888 -17.47 -43.20 -0.58
CA CYS A 888 -16.14 -43.67 -0.93
C CYS A 888 -16.05 -45.19 -0.77
N LYS A 889 -15.80 -45.91 -1.87
CA LYS A 889 -15.69 -47.38 -1.88
C LYS A 889 -14.34 -47.93 -1.40
N GLN A 890 -13.40 -47.07 -1.00
CA GLN A 890 -12.06 -47.50 -0.60
C GLN A 890 -12.08 -48.01 0.85
N ILE A 891 -11.80 -49.31 1.03
CA ILE A 891 -11.82 -50.00 2.32
C ILE A 891 -10.46 -50.67 2.57
N ASP A 892 -9.79 -50.30 3.66
CA ASP A 892 -8.59 -50.98 4.16
C ASP A 892 -8.96 -52.15 5.09
N ASP A 893 -8.28 -53.29 4.95
CA ASP A 893 -8.59 -54.50 5.73
C ASP A 893 -8.31 -54.32 7.23
N VAL A 894 -7.24 -53.61 7.61
CA VAL A 894 -6.94 -53.32 9.03
C VAL A 894 -7.95 -52.32 9.59
N GLY A 895 -8.42 -51.37 8.77
CA GLY A 895 -9.53 -50.48 9.10
C GLY A 895 -10.84 -51.24 9.35
N ARG A 896 -11.12 -52.28 8.55
CA ARG A 896 -12.28 -53.17 8.73
C ARG A 896 -12.24 -53.86 10.09
N ASP A 897 -11.09 -54.44 10.46
CA ASP A 897 -10.90 -55.10 11.76
C ASP A 897 -11.11 -54.16 12.95
N VAL A 898 -10.69 -52.89 12.83
CA VAL A 898 -10.93 -51.88 13.89
C VAL A 898 -12.43 -51.58 14.02
N ARG A 899 -13.13 -51.42 12.90
CA ARG A 899 -14.58 -51.16 12.90
C ARG A 899 -15.36 -52.33 13.48
N GLU A 900 -15.02 -53.57 13.13
CA GLU A 900 -15.69 -54.77 13.66
C GLU A 900 -15.50 -54.94 15.18
N ARG A 901 -14.29 -54.68 15.71
CA ARG A 901 -14.04 -54.66 17.16
C ARG A 901 -14.89 -53.61 17.90
N LEU A 902 -15.06 -52.43 17.30
CA LEU A 902 -15.91 -51.38 17.86
C LEU A 902 -17.39 -51.77 17.88
N VAL A 903 -17.88 -52.41 16.80
CA VAL A 903 -19.25 -52.94 16.73
C VAL A 903 -19.48 -53.96 17.85
N LYS A 904 -18.56 -54.92 18.02
CA LYS A 904 -18.65 -55.94 19.07
C LYS A 904 -18.64 -55.32 20.47
N HIS A 905 -17.81 -54.31 20.71
CA HIS A 905 -17.78 -53.58 21.97
C HIS A 905 -19.12 -52.90 22.30
N LEU A 906 -19.73 -52.21 21.33
CA LEU A 906 -21.00 -51.52 21.53
C LEU A 906 -22.16 -52.50 21.75
N LEU A 907 -22.18 -53.63 21.05
CA LEU A 907 -23.17 -54.70 21.25
C LEU A 907 -23.06 -55.35 22.64
N CYS A 908 -21.84 -55.58 23.13
CA CYS A 908 -21.58 -56.07 24.50
C CYS A 908 -22.04 -55.05 25.55
N ARG A 909 -21.87 -53.74 25.29
CA ARG A 909 -22.31 -52.67 26.20
C ARG A 909 -23.83 -52.53 26.29
N ASN A 910 -24.56 -52.74 25.19
CA ASN A 910 -26.02 -52.62 25.15
C ASN A 910 -26.76 -53.89 25.62
N GLY A 911 -26.06 -54.96 26.02
CA GLY A 911 -26.65 -56.18 26.57
C GLY A 911 -27.20 -57.17 25.54
N ASN A 912 -26.87 -56.99 24.24
CA ASN A 912 -27.42 -57.81 23.15
C ASN A 912 -26.63 -59.11 22.86
N VAL A 913 -25.47 -59.32 23.50
CA VAL A 913 -24.67 -60.56 23.36
C VAL A 913 -24.11 -60.95 24.72
N LEU A 914 -24.24 -62.23 25.10
CA LEU A 914 -23.52 -62.84 26.22
C LEU A 914 -22.01 -62.75 25.92
N CYS A 915 -21.31 -61.82 26.58
CA CYS A 915 -19.86 -61.72 26.49
C CYS A 915 -19.27 -62.89 27.30
N SER A 916 -18.97 -64.00 26.64
CA SER A 916 -18.20 -65.15 27.18
C SER A 916 -16.95 -65.38 26.36
#